data_AF-A0A932XA41-F1
#
_entry.id   AF-A0A932XA41-F1
#
_cell.length_a   1.000
_cell.length_b   1.000
_cell.length_c   1.000
_cell.angle_alpha   90.00
_cell.angle_beta   90.00
_cell.angle_gamma   90.00
#
_symmetry.space_group_name_H-M   'P 1'
#
loop_
_entity.id
_entity.type
_entity.pdbx_description
1 polymer ?
#
loop_
_entity_poly.entity_id
_entity_poly.type
_entity_poly.pdbx_seq_one_letter_code
_entity_poly.pdbx_strand_id
1 'polypeptide(L)'
;MELSLLLAKLMGPVFARFLFAYALRKVDLKFITGGDIAETLADSLDIGGVVDELSGGDRKARRNAQHIFDTIGDEVAERVAALFVGENAAPAQGEVEQAVEAAKAVMERRALPLLIESRFERIAFRQKLSATPPPAPGWSAQQRDYYSRLLAISADALFAAAEQIPHFTRDTTGQLLQDTGHLLDGMRQGLTNQREILAQSYGVQSRDQHSQFEQDYRTSLASTLDKLRLFGVPLVDGARQPLSVAFVKMRLARSSDEPEPEEMDARLLWERQPQRTEILSVAEAFSRSRRLVVIAPAGLGKTTLLRWAAVQMARNQSREEIPLWQGRLPFYLQLRDYSRAKLPAIADLPLAYGADGMELLAGSVPAGWAREQLRQKRAAIFVDGLDEINEEKRQEAIAWVEKLLEIAPETLFVLSGRPAAVDRESAQPELTRLGFDFVRLQPLDDEMIDGFVAQWHGAMTDTNCKYADKSRIPDREKRLRAALARRPELRQLAATPLIAAMLCALNLTEDRELPRDRIRLYNRCVDMLLDRDEARQVDTSGYGISLRAESARRHLGQIAFWMLEREQSTIARSDAARLIGNQGLDGEKIACYLAERSGLLQPQSQEVYDFAHRTFQEFLAAQHIAASHRVVQVAKQYAGQKAWRETISLLAGFVQPGDQKELLETLLTAASTDPKESRTYHLLAWAFWELLDQRTAEADGLMAQHAAGLCQNNGRYLDLSSTQVGDVTPLAGLTSLQSLDLRNTQVGDVTPLAGLTSLQYLYLMDTQVMDVATLAGLTSLQRLDLNDTQVVNVPLLAGLTSLQSLSLGDTQVGDVTPLAGLTGLQSLSLRNTKVVDVTPLAGLTGLQRLDLMNTQVGDVTPLAELTSLQYLDLMDTQVVDVTSLAGLTNLQFLDLRNTQVDDVACLMTLSSLQTLDLTGTQISDVTPLAALDSLGSLDLTGVEIVDLSPLQERISTGSLVIELSEEQLTLFQSHLSDLNIVKLSIGNVKTLQTVVAALSTLNTLQFIDLSDTKIEDVTTLATLTNLRYLSLNDTQVADVAPLMYLDGLQELSIRNTKVADVMPLAVLTSLETLDLSGTEVEDLKPLSALKSLQSLNLCFTHVEDVAPLSALTSLRVLYLTGTNVDNLSPLVGLSTLRSLYLSGTHVEDVGPLAALTNLEELYLMNTPVADVSPLGGLTGLQELYLMNTQIEDVSPLVGLTSLKKLDLRYTNVKDVTPLAHLKNLTIYW
;
A
#
# COMPACT_ATOMS: atom_id res chain seq x y z
N MET A 1 21.48 -39.79 -59.73
CA MET A 1 21.48 -38.66 -60.68
C MET A 1 20.15 -38.45 -61.41
N GLU A 2 19.21 -39.41 -61.47
CA GLU A 2 17.84 -39.10 -61.95
C GLU A 2 16.78 -39.04 -60.84
N LEU A 3 17.09 -39.48 -59.62
CA LEU A 3 16.29 -39.18 -58.41
C LEU A 3 16.26 -37.67 -58.10
N SER A 4 17.33 -36.94 -58.44
CA SER A 4 17.45 -35.47 -58.40
C SER A 4 16.68 -34.75 -59.50
N LEU A 5 16.07 -35.47 -60.47
CA LEU A 5 15.21 -34.90 -61.51
C LEU A 5 13.73 -35.31 -61.38
N LEU A 6 13.44 -36.41 -60.68
CA LEU A 6 12.06 -36.79 -60.32
C LEU A 6 11.54 -35.96 -59.13
N LEU A 7 12.46 -35.48 -58.27
CA LEU A 7 12.21 -34.58 -57.14
C LEU A 7 11.74 -33.16 -57.55
N ALA A 8 11.79 -32.81 -58.84
CA ALA A 8 11.38 -31.49 -59.33
C ALA A 8 9.94 -31.44 -59.91
N LYS A 9 9.19 -32.56 -59.97
CA LYS A 9 7.91 -32.64 -60.70
C LYS A 9 6.68 -33.09 -59.90
N LEU A 10 6.82 -33.36 -58.60
CA LEU A 10 5.77 -33.94 -57.74
C LEU A 10 5.26 -33.02 -56.62
N MET A 11 5.57 -31.72 -56.67
CA MET A 11 5.00 -30.75 -55.73
C MET A 11 3.86 -29.99 -56.41
N GLY A 12 2.63 -30.41 -56.11
CA GLY A 12 1.41 -29.86 -56.66
C GLY A 12 0.37 -29.45 -55.60
N PRO A 13 -0.61 -28.61 -55.95
CA PRO A 13 -0.99 -27.42 -55.18
C PRO A 13 -1.98 -27.63 -54.02
N VAL A 14 -2.21 -28.87 -53.56
CA VAL A 14 -3.19 -29.14 -52.50
C VAL A 14 -2.56 -29.04 -51.11
N PHE A 15 -1.27 -29.35 -50.96
CA PHE A 15 -0.52 -29.02 -49.74
C PHE A 15 -0.38 -27.50 -49.59
N ALA A 16 -0.26 -26.77 -50.71
CA ALA A 16 -0.35 -25.33 -50.71
C ALA A 16 -1.75 -24.85 -50.28
N ARG A 17 -2.86 -25.52 -50.61
CA ARG A 17 -4.21 -25.10 -50.18
C ARG A 17 -4.53 -25.40 -48.71
N PHE A 18 -4.03 -26.50 -48.13
CA PHE A 18 -4.15 -26.75 -46.69
C PHE A 18 -3.28 -25.80 -45.87
N LEU A 19 -2.02 -25.55 -46.29
CA LEU A 19 -1.17 -24.53 -45.68
C LEU A 19 -1.66 -23.10 -45.93
N PHE A 20 -2.30 -22.80 -47.07
CA PHE A 20 -2.81 -21.45 -47.37
C PHE A 20 -4.12 -21.14 -46.64
N ALA A 21 -5.01 -22.12 -46.41
CA ALA A 21 -6.19 -21.93 -45.54
C ALA A 21 -5.79 -21.81 -44.05
N TYR A 22 -4.77 -22.57 -43.61
CA TYR A 22 -4.21 -22.45 -42.27
C TYR A 22 -3.38 -21.15 -42.10
N ALA A 23 -2.63 -20.73 -43.12
CA ALA A 23 -1.86 -19.48 -43.13
C ALA A 23 -2.72 -18.24 -43.34
N LEU A 24 -3.88 -18.30 -44.01
CA LEU A 24 -4.84 -17.18 -44.09
C LEU A 24 -5.50 -16.89 -42.74
N ARG A 25 -5.51 -17.84 -41.80
CA ARG A 25 -5.87 -17.59 -40.39
C ARG A 25 -4.72 -16.94 -39.60
N LYS A 26 -3.50 -16.88 -40.17
CA LYS A 26 -2.27 -16.44 -39.48
C LYS A 26 -1.44 -15.36 -40.22
N VAL A 27 -1.92 -14.77 -41.32
CA VAL A 27 -1.24 -13.66 -42.03
C VAL A 27 -2.21 -12.53 -42.31
N ASP A 28 -2.09 -11.43 -41.54
CA ASP A 28 -2.53 -10.10 -41.97
C ASP A 28 -1.37 -9.42 -42.73
N LEU A 29 -1.61 -9.11 -44.00
CA LEU A 29 -0.69 -8.39 -44.88
C LEU A 29 -0.68 -6.90 -44.53
N LYS A 30 0.50 -6.32 -44.33
CA LYS A 30 0.96 -5.13 -45.07
C LYS A 30 2.41 -4.79 -44.72
N PHE A 31 3.30 -4.90 -45.70
CA PHE A 31 4.11 -3.77 -46.14
C PHE A 31 4.74 -4.12 -47.49
N ILE A 32 4.52 -3.30 -48.51
CA ILE A 32 5.53 -2.66 -49.38
C ILE A 32 4.83 -1.88 -50.50
N THR A 33 5.07 -0.56 -50.44
CA THR A 33 5.04 0.48 -51.51
C THR A 33 3.76 0.76 -52.28
N GLY A 34 3.20 1.96 -52.00
CA GLY A 34 3.01 3.04 -52.98
C GLY A 34 2.04 2.84 -54.14
N GLY A 35 0.96 3.63 -54.13
CA GLY A 35 0.19 3.99 -55.33
C GLY A 35 -1.16 3.30 -55.45
N ASP A 36 -2.19 4.13 -55.70
CA ASP A 36 -3.58 3.87 -56.11
C ASP A 36 -3.94 2.42 -56.51
N ILE A 37 -5.03 1.90 -55.91
CA ILE A 37 -5.91 0.76 -56.29
C ILE A 37 -6.66 0.20 -55.05
N ALA A 38 -6.55 0.83 -53.87
CA ALA A 38 -7.24 0.35 -52.65
C ALA A 38 -8.76 0.59 -52.61
N GLU A 39 -9.33 1.39 -53.51
CA GLU A 39 -10.78 1.72 -53.51
C GLU A 39 -11.62 0.90 -54.51
N THR A 40 -11.09 -0.15 -55.14
CA THR A 40 -11.87 -0.95 -56.13
C THR A 40 -11.78 -2.47 -55.95
N LEU A 41 -11.11 -2.96 -54.90
CA LEU A 41 -10.93 -4.41 -54.66
C LEU A 41 -11.54 -4.93 -53.35
N ALA A 42 -12.14 -4.07 -52.53
CA ALA A 42 -12.87 -4.49 -51.33
C ALA A 42 -14.27 -5.08 -51.63
N ASP A 43 -14.81 -4.88 -52.84
CA ASP A 43 -16.18 -5.25 -53.20
C ASP A 43 -16.32 -6.57 -54.01
N SER A 44 -15.34 -7.48 -54.01
CA SER A 44 -15.44 -8.72 -54.84
C SER A 44 -14.98 -10.05 -54.23
N LEU A 45 -14.79 -10.16 -52.91
CA LEU A 45 -14.54 -11.47 -52.27
C LEU A 45 -15.83 -12.14 -51.81
N ASP A 46 -16.64 -12.54 -52.80
CA ASP A 46 -17.77 -13.47 -52.62
C ASP A 46 -17.24 -14.89 -52.40
N ILE A 47 -17.27 -15.34 -51.14
CA ILE A 47 -16.91 -16.70 -50.71
C ILE A 47 -17.83 -17.76 -51.36
N GLY A 48 -18.96 -17.38 -51.94
CA GLY A 48 -19.86 -18.27 -52.70
C GLY A 48 -19.26 -18.79 -54.01
N GLY A 49 -18.46 -17.98 -54.72
CA GLY A 49 -17.95 -18.35 -56.06
C GLY A 49 -16.85 -19.43 -56.06
N VAL A 50 -16.07 -19.52 -54.99
CA VAL A 50 -14.96 -20.51 -54.87
C VAL A 50 -15.47 -21.92 -54.56
N VAL A 51 -16.68 -22.02 -54.00
CA VAL A 51 -17.35 -23.30 -53.72
C VAL A 51 -17.87 -23.94 -55.01
N ASP A 52 -18.31 -23.15 -55.99
CA ASP A 52 -18.83 -23.68 -57.26
C ASP A 52 -17.73 -24.15 -58.22
N GLU A 53 -16.53 -23.57 -58.17
CA GLU A 53 -15.41 -23.95 -59.06
C GLU A 53 -14.71 -25.25 -58.62
N LEU A 54 -14.86 -25.65 -57.35
CA LEU A 54 -14.39 -26.96 -56.83
C LEU A 54 -15.36 -28.10 -57.13
N SER A 55 -16.54 -27.80 -57.70
CA SER A 55 -17.51 -28.77 -58.19
C SER A 55 -17.16 -29.31 -59.60
N GLY A 56 -16.22 -28.68 -60.32
CA GLY A 56 -15.97 -28.95 -61.73
C GLY A 56 -14.56 -29.42 -62.06
N GLY A 57 -14.41 -30.69 -62.46
CA GLY A 57 -13.67 -30.95 -63.71
C GLY A 57 -12.48 -31.92 -63.77
N ASP A 58 -11.70 -32.20 -62.71
CA ASP A 58 -10.51 -33.08 -62.88
C ASP A 58 -10.58 -34.42 -62.12
N ARG A 59 -10.94 -35.47 -62.86
CA ARG A 59 -11.03 -36.86 -62.39
C ARG A 59 -9.70 -37.46 -61.95
N LYS A 60 -8.56 -36.92 -62.39
CA LYS A 60 -7.24 -37.50 -62.11
C LYS A 60 -6.71 -37.09 -60.73
N ALA A 61 -7.01 -35.85 -60.31
CA ALA A 61 -6.72 -35.36 -58.96
C ALA A 61 -7.53 -36.10 -57.88
N ARG A 62 -8.80 -36.43 -58.18
CA ARG A 62 -9.67 -37.20 -57.26
C ARG A 62 -9.17 -38.63 -57.01
N ARG A 63 -8.64 -39.31 -58.04
CA ARG A 63 -8.11 -40.69 -57.90
C ARG A 63 -6.78 -40.75 -57.15
N ASN A 64 -5.89 -39.78 -57.36
CA ASN A 64 -4.63 -39.71 -56.64
C ASN A 64 -4.80 -39.28 -55.17
N ALA A 65 -5.78 -38.41 -54.89
CA ALA A 65 -6.13 -38.02 -53.51
C ALA A 65 -6.76 -39.16 -52.71
N GLN A 66 -7.65 -39.95 -53.34
CA GLN A 66 -8.25 -41.12 -52.72
C GLN A 66 -7.18 -42.15 -52.34
N HIS A 67 -6.28 -42.50 -53.26
CA HIS A 67 -5.26 -43.52 -53.01
C HIS A 67 -4.31 -43.18 -51.84
N ILE A 68 -4.03 -41.90 -51.57
CA ILE A 68 -3.14 -41.49 -50.46
C ILE A 68 -3.89 -41.50 -49.12
N PHE A 69 -5.17 -41.14 -49.11
CA PHE A 69 -6.04 -41.29 -47.93
C PHE A 69 -6.28 -42.76 -47.60
N ASP A 70 -6.44 -43.61 -48.62
CA ASP A 70 -6.61 -45.04 -48.47
C ASP A 70 -5.36 -45.65 -47.80
N THR A 71 -4.13 -45.24 -48.19
CA THR A 71 -2.87 -45.72 -47.58
C THR A 71 -2.69 -45.30 -46.12
N ILE A 72 -3.07 -44.06 -45.76
CA ILE A 72 -2.99 -43.56 -44.36
C ILE A 72 -4.10 -44.21 -43.50
N GLY A 73 -5.30 -44.37 -44.08
CA GLY A 73 -6.41 -45.10 -43.50
C GLY A 73 -6.05 -46.57 -43.25
N ASP A 74 -5.33 -47.21 -44.18
CA ASP A 74 -4.80 -48.56 -44.05
C ASP A 74 -3.80 -48.69 -42.91
N GLU A 75 -2.81 -47.80 -42.82
CA GLU A 75 -1.75 -47.89 -41.81
C GLU A 75 -2.25 -47.59 -40.37
N VAL A 76 -3.28 -46.74 -40.23
CA VAL A 76 -3.98 -46.49 -38.95
C VAL A 76 -4.92 -47.66 -38.62
N ALA A 77 -5.64 -48.19 -39.60
CA ALA A 77 -6.57 -49.31 -39.41
C ALA A 77 -5.83 -50.62 -39.02
N GLU A 78 -4.71 -50.94 -39.67
CA GLU A 78 -3.90 -52.14 -39.40
C GLU A 78 -3.33 -52.13 -37.96
N ARG A 79 -2.92 -50.95 -37.47
CA ARG A 79 -2.34 -50.78 -36.12
C ARG A 79 -3.40 -50.70 -35.03
N VAL A 80 -4.57 -50.11 -35.30
CA VAL A 80 -5.68 -50.11 -34.36
C VAL A 80 -6.32 -51.51 -34.27
N ALA A 81 -6.39 -52.27 -35.37
CA ALA A 81 -6.81 -53.68 -35.35
C ALA A 81 -5.89 -54.56 -34.48
N ALA A 82 -4.58 -54.29 -34.49
CA ALA A 82 -3.60 -55.02 -33.66
C ALA A 82 -3.73 -54.76 -32.15
N LEU A 83 -4.38 -53.67 -31.71
CA LEU A 83 -4.62 -53.37 -30.29
C LEU A 83 -5.71 -54.26 -29.66
N PHE A 84 -6.57 -54.89 -30.47
CA PHE A 84 -7.71 -55.69 -30.01
C PHE A 84 -7.53 -57.21 -30.17
N VAL A 85 -6.35 -57.68 -30.60
CA VAL A 85 -6.03 -59.11 -30.66
C VAL A 85 -5.80 -59.66 -29.25
N GLY A 86 -6.85 -60.24 -28.64
CA GLY A 86 -6.77 -60.92 -27.35
C GLY A 86 -7.92 -60.65 -26.37
N GLU A 87 -8.93 -59.84 -26.71
CA GLU A 87 -10.08 -59.63 -25.82
C GLU A 87 -11.05 -60.83 -25.86
N ASN A 88 -11.35 -61.41 -24.70
CA ASN A 88 -12.26 -62.56 -24.50
C ASN A 88 -13.75 -62.29 -24.85
N ALA A 89 -14.05 -61.15 -25.46
CA ALA A 89 -15.39 -60.74 -25.92
C ALA A 89 -15.37 -60.06 -27.30
N ALA A 90 -14.36 -60.35 -28.14
CA ALA A 90 -14.31 -59.84 -29.50
C ALA A 90 -15.43 -60.46 -30.38
N PRO A 91 -16.13 -59.67 -31.22
CA PRO A 91 -17.05 -60.22 -32.21
C PRO A 91 -16.30 -61.14 -33.21
N ALA A 92 -17.01 -62.07 -33.87
CA ALA A 92 -16.37 -63.05 -34.76
C ALA A 92 -15.45 -62.34 -35.78
N GLN A 93 -14.32 -62.95 -36.15
CA GLN A 93 -13.25 -62.28 -36.90
C GLN A 93 -13.72 -61.51 -38.17
N GLY A 94 -14.74 -62.03 -38.87
CA GLY A 94 -15.35 -61.35 -40.02
C GLY A 94 -16.24 -60.14 -39.70
N GLU A 95 -16.72 -59.98 -38.47
CA GLU A 95 -17.49 -58.82 -37.99
C GLU A 95 -16.59 -57.63 -37.63
N VAL A 96 -15.38 -57.91 -37.12
CA VAL A 96 -14.34 -56.90 -36.84
C VAL A 96 -13.82 -56.30 -38.14
N GLU A 97 -13.53 -57.13 -39.15
CA GLU A 97 -13.10 -56.67 -40.48
C GLU A 97 -14.14 -55.74 -41.12
N GLN A 98 -15.44 -56.05 -40.98
CA GLN A 98 -16.52 -55.19 -41.48
C GLN A 98 -16.60 -53.84 -40.75
N ALA A 99 -16.37 -53.81 -39.43
CA ALA A 99 -16.37 -52.58 -38.63
C ALA A 99 -15.17 -51.69 -38.96
N VAL A 100 -13.99 -52.28 -39.15
CA VAL A 100 -12.76 -51.56 -39.53
C VAL A 100 -12.90 -50.96 -40.94
N GLU A 101 -13.37 -51.75 -41.91
CA GLU A 101 -13.54 -51.28 -43.29
C GLU A 101 -14.57 -50.15 -43.40
N ALA A 102 -15.65 -50.22 -42.63
CA ALA A 102 -16.63 -49.14 -42.56
C ALA A 102 -16.07 -47.86 -41.90
N ALA A 103 -15.24 -48.00 -40.86
CA ALA A 103 -14.65 -46.86 -40.17
C ALA A 103 -13.64 -46.16 -41.09
N LYS A 104 -12.82 -46.93 -41.80
CA LYS A 104 -11.92 -46.47 -42.85
C LYS A 104 -12.68 -45.68 -43.93
N ALA A 105 -13.77 -46.23 -44.46
CA ALA A 105 -14.59 -45.55 -45.46
C ALA A 105 -15.21 -44.23 -44.96
N VAL A 106 -15.52 -44.10 -43.66
CA VAL A 106 -15.99 -42.85 -43.06
C VAL A 106 -14.86 -41.84 -42.87
N MET A 107 -13.69 -42.29 -42.42
CA MET A 107 -12.51 -41.43 -42.33
C MET A 107 -12.15 -40.85 -43.69
N GLU A 108 -12.17 -41.66 -44.75
CA GLU A 108 -11.85 -41.22 -46.12
C GLU A 108 -12.88 -40.21 -46.69
N ARG A 109 -14.17 -40.38 -46.38
CA ARG A 109 -15.25 -39.62 -47.03
C ARG A 109 -15.79 -38.45 -46.21
N ARG A 110 -15.69 -38.51 -44.89
CA ARG A 110 -16.37 -37.58 -43.96
C ARG A 110 -15.42 -36.83 -43.04
N ALA A 111 -14.18 -37.27 -42.84
CA ALA A 111 -13.27 -36.59 -41.90
C ALA A 111 -13.01 -35.13 -42.29
N LEU A 112 -12.67 -34.84 -43.55
CA LEU A 112 -12.37 -33.47 -43.98
C LEU A 112 -13.62 -32.54 -43.97
N PRO A 113 -14.79 -32.95 -44.51
CA PRO A 113 -16.02 -32.16 -44.35
C PRO A 113 -16.38 -31.91 -42.88
N LEU A 114 -16.30 -32.93 -42.03
CA LEU A 114 -16.60 -32.79 -40.62
C LEU A 114 -15.59 -31.88 -39.90
N LEU A 115 -14.30 -31.90 -40.25
CA LEU A 115 -13.30 -30.96 -39.74
C LEU A 115 -13.68 -29.51 -40.05
N ILE A 116 -14.12 -29.25 -41.29
CA ILE A 116 -14.56 -27.92 -41.73
C ILE A 116 -15.83 -27.50 -40.98
N GLU A 117 -16.83 -28.38 -40.89
CA GLU A 117 -18.05 -28.16 -40.10
C GLU A 117 -17.78 -28.01 -38.60
N SER A 118 -16.67 -28.56 -38.11
CA SER A 118 -16.21 -28.44 -36.72
C SER A 118 -15.29 -27.24 -36.50
N ARG A 119 -15.08 -26.41 -37.54
CA ARG A 119 -14.15 -25.27 -37.52
C ARG A 119 -12.74 -25.62 -37.03
N PHE A 120 -12.30 -26.84 -37.32
CA PHE A 120 -11.00 -27.40 -36.90
C PHE A 120 -10.80 -27.51 -35.38
N GLU A 121 -11.88 -27.57 -34.59
CA GLU A 121 -11.78 -27.84 -33.16
C GLU A 121 -11.80 -29.35 -32.86
N ARG A 122 -10.79 -29.79 -32.08
CA ARG A 122 -10.53 -31.22 -31.77
C ARG A 122 -11.74 -31.94 -31.18
N ILE A 123 -12.39 -31.33 -30.18
CA ILE A 123 -13.51 -31.94 -29.45
C ILE A 123 -14.76 -32.02 -30.34
N ALA A 124 -15.10 -30.93 -31.03
CA ALA A 124 -16.24 -30.89 -31.94
C ALA A 124 -16.09 -31.88 -33.11
N PHE A 125 -14.87 -31.99 -33.65
CA PHE A 125 -14.56 -32.97 -34.69
C PHE A 125 -14.71 -34.41 -34.18
N ARG A 126 -14.14 -34.73 -33.02
CA ARG A 126 -14.25 -36.05 -32.40
C ARG A 126 -15.70 -36.46 -32.16
N GLN A 127 -16.52 -35.55 -31.63
CA GLN A 127 -17.94 -35.81 -31.37
C GLN A 127 -18.72 -36.04 -32.67
N LYS A 128 -18.55 -35.19 -33.68
CA LYS A 128 -19.26 -35.36 -34.96
C LYS A 128 -18.83 -36.60 -35.73
N LEU A 129 -17.54 -36.95 -35.67
CA LEU A 129 -17.02 -38.14 -36.34
C LEU A 129 -17.50 -39.42 -35.68
N SER A 130 -17.41 -39.51 -34.34
CA SER A 130 -17.90 -40.67 -33.57
C SER A 130 -19.43 -40.83 -33.61
N ALA A 131 -20.17 -39.76 -33.84
CA ALA A 131 -21.62 -39.78 -34.04
C ALA A 131 -22.05 -40.23 -35.46
N THR A 132 -21.11 -40.53 -36.36
CA THR A 132 -21.44 -41.00 -37.72
C THR A 132 -22.05 -42.41 -37.64
N PRO A 133 -23.26 -42.65 -38.15
CA PRO A 133 -23.91 -43.97 -38.05
C PRO A 133 -23.23 -45.00 -38.96
N PRO A 134 -23.21 -46.29 -38.56
CA PRO A 134 -22.62 -47.36 -39.36
C PRO A 134 -23.44 -47.60 -40.64
N PRO A 135 -22.79 -48.03 -41.73
CA PRO A 135 -23.39 -48.01 -43.07
C PRO A 135 -24.46 -49.10 -43.34
N ALA A 136 -24.60 -50.14 -42.51
CA ALA A 136 -25.55 -51.24 -42.74
C ALA A 136 -26.58 -51.40 -41.59
N PRO A 137 -27.89 -51.46 -41.88
CA PRO A 137 -28.97 -51.51 -40.87
C PRO A 137 -29.13 -52.86 -40.13
N GLY A 138 -28.16 -53.78 -40.21
CA GLY A 138 -28.21 -55.12 -39.60
C GLY A 138 -27.16 -55.40 -38.51
N TRP A 139 -26.35 -54.41 -38.12
CA TRP A 139 -25.22 -54.64 -37.20
C TRP A 139 -25.65 -54.88 -35.75
N SER A 140 -24.99 -55.84 -35.10
CA SER A 140 -25.15 -56.13 -33.67
C SER A 140 -24.75 -54.93 -32.81
N ALA A 141 -25.24 -54.86 -31.57
CA ALA A 141 -24.89 -53.77 -30.66
C ALA A 141 -23.37 -53.70 -30.39
N GLN A 142 -22.70 -54.86 -30.35
CA GLN A 142 -21.25 -54.96 -30.19
C GLN A 142 -20.49 -54.44 -31.41
N GLN A 143 -20.95 -54.75 -32.64
CA GLN A 143 -20.32 -54.23 -33.87
C GLN A 143 -20.40 -52.69 -33.95
N ARG A 144 -21.52 -52.10 -33.52
CA ARG A 144 -21.72 -50.64 -33.53
C ARG A 144 -20.88 -49.92 -32.48
N ASP A 145 -20.79 -50.48 -31.28
CA ASP A 145 -19.92 -49.98 -30.22
C ASP A 145 -18.46 -50.01 -30.66
N TYR A 146 -18.01 -51.15 -31.21
CA TYR A 146 -16.65 -51.31 -31.75
C TYR A 146 -16.33 -50.29 -32.87
N TYR A 147 -17.23 -50.09 -33.82
CA TYR A 147 -17.11 -49.09 -34.88
C TYR A 147 -17.03 -47.64 -34.37
N SER A 148 -17.85 -47.26 -33.39
CA SER A 148 -17.84 -45.92 -32.81
C SER A 148 -16.54 -45.61 -32.05
N ARG A 149 -16.00 -46.62 -31.36
CA ARG A 149 -14.70 -46.55 -30.67
C ARG A 149 -13.55 -46.39 -31.65
N LEU A 150 -13.57 -47.15 -32.76
CA LEU A 150 -12.59 -47.01 -33.84
C LEU A 150 -12.53 -45.57 -34.38
N LEU A 151 -13.68 -44.96 -34.70
CA LEU A 151 -13.73 -43.58 -35.20
C LEU A 151 -13.24 -42.54 -34.19
N ALA A 152 -13.52 -42.73 -32.89
CA ALA A 152 -13.05 -41.83 -31.84
C ALA A 152 -11.52 -41.87 -31.69
N ILE A 153 -10.94 -43.08 -31.69
CA ILE A 153 -9.47 -43.27 -31.62
C ILE A 153 -8.79 -42.69 -32.87
N SER A 154 -9.36 -42.91 -34.05
CA SER A 154 -8.84 -42.36 -35.30
C SER A 154 -8.87 -40.82 -35.33
N ALA A 155 -9.87 -40.18 -34.72
CA ALA A 155 -9.95 -38.72 -34.62
C ALA A 155 -8.84 -38.12 -33.73
N ASP A 156 -8.60 -38.75 -32.57
CA ASP A 156 -7.57 -38.30 -31.63
C ASP A 156 -6.15 -38.49 -32.18
N ALA A 157 -5.91 -39.61 -32.87
CA ALA A 157 -4.62 -39.87 -33.52
C ALA A 157 -4.29 -38.82 -34.60
N LEU A 158 -5.29 -38.36 -35.34
CA LEU A 158 -5.15 -37.34 -36.40
C LEU A 158 -4.74 -35.97 -35.86
N PHE A 159 -5.34 -35.54 -34.74
CA PHE A 159 -4.97 -34.28 -34.08
C PHE A 159 -3.61 -34.37 -33.38
N ALA A 160 -3.30 -35.49 -32.73
CA ALA A 160 -2.00 -35.70 -32.10
C ALA A 160 -0.83 -35.65 -33.11
N ALA A 161 -1.04 -36.18 -34.33
CA ALA A 161 -0.06 -36.08 -35.40
C ALA A 161 0.11 -34.63 -35.90
N ALA A 162 -0.95 -33.83 -35.92
CA ALA A 162 -0.90 -32.43 -36.34
C ALA A 162 -0.20 -31.50 -35.34
N GLU A 163 -0.31 -31.80 -34.04
CA GLU A 163 0.30 -31.01 -32.95
C GLU A 163 1.84 -31.15 -32.87
N GLN A 164 2.40 -32.21 -33.45
CA GLN A 164 3.85 -32.53 -33.39
C GLN A 164 4.70 -31.79 -34.44
N ILE A 165 4.12 -30.95 -35.31
CA ILE A 165 4.84 -30.27 -36.40
C ILE A 165 5.34 -28.88 -35.93
N PRO A 166 6.66 -28.65 -35.73
CA PRO A 166 7.17 -27.39 -35.21
C PRO A 166 7.26 -26.29 -36.29
N HIS A 167 6.91 -25.06 -35.90
CA HIS A 167 7.04 -23.76 -36.59
C HIS A 167 7.58 -23.75 -38.04
N PHE A 168 6.66 -23.56 -38.99
CA PHE A 168 6.97 -23.30 -40.40
C PHE A 168 7.18 -21.78 -40.63
N THR A 169 8.43 -21.33 -40.75
CA THR A 169 8.78 -20.01 -41.31
C THR A 169 9.48 -20.15 -42.66
N ARG A 170 9.41 -19.10 -43.48
CA ARG A 170 9.25 -19.19 -44.94
C ARG A 170 10.48 -19.52 -45.81
N ASP A 171 11.65 -19.90 -45.27
CA ASP A 171 12.88 -19.92 -46.09
C ASP A 171 13.75 -21.19 -46.07
N THR A 172 13.22 -22.39 -45.86
CA THR A 172 13.98 -23.61 -46.22
C THR A 172 13.11 -24.82 -46.49
N THR A 173 12.38 -24.78 -47.61
CA THR A 173 11.63 -25.92 -48.19
C THR A 173 12.55 -27.06 -48.69
N GLY A 174 13.87 -26.97 -48.51
CA GLY A 174 14.85 -27.93 -49.02
C GLY A 174 15.30 -29.00 -48.02
N GLN A 175 15.32 -28.71 -46.72
CA GLN A 175 15.92 -29.61 -45.72
C GLN A 175 14.91 -30.64 -45.16
N LEU A 176 13.62 -30.30 -45.12
CA LEU A 176 12.53 -31.19 -44.67
C LEU A 176 12.25 -32.36 -45.63
N LEU A 177 12.83 -32.32 -46.84
CA LEU A 177 12.75 -33.40 -47.83
C LEU A 177 13.83 -34.48 -47.66
N GLN A 178 14.78 -34.31 -46.73
CA GLN A 178 15.81 -35.33 -46.44
C GLN A 178 15.49 -36.20 -45.22
N ASP A 179 14.64 -35.76 -44.30
CA ASP A 179 14.36 -36.49 -43.03
C ASP A 179 12.95 -37.08 -42.96
N THR A 180 12.50 -37.71 -44.06
CA THR A 180 11.22 -38.46 -44.07
C THR A 180 11.24 -39.66 -43.12
N GLY A 181 12.43 -40.20 -42.83
CA GLY A 181 12.63 -41.26 -41.84
C GLY A 181 12.33 -40.82 -40.41
N HIS A 182 12.75 -39.61 -40.01
CA HIS A 182 12.55 -39.11 -38.65
C HIS A 182 11.10 -38.73 -38.34
N LEU A 183 10.32 -38.29 -39.33
CA LEU A 183 8.88 -38.05 -39.17
C LEU A 183 8.09 -39.35 -39.02
N LEU A 184 8.43 -40.40 -39.79
CA LEU A 184 7.83 -41.74 -39.64
C LEU A 184 8.28 -42.42 -38.34
N ASP A 185 9.53 -42.26 -37.92
CA ASP A 185 10.05 -42.77 -36.65
C ASP A 185 9.47 -42.02 -35.45
N GLY A 186 9.25 -40.71 -35.56
CA GLY A 186 8.55 -39.89 -34.56
C GLY A 186 7.06 -40.27 -34.44
N MET A 187 6.38 -40.53 -35.56
CA MET A 187 5.01 -41.08 -35.55
C MET A 187 4.98 -42.52 -35.00
N ARG A 188 6.00 -43.35 -35.29
CA ARG A 188 6.15 -44.70 -34.71
C ARG A 188 6.39 -44.65 -33.21
N GLN A 189 7.24 -43.77 -32.70
CA GLN A 189 7.49 -43.59 -31.27
C GLN A 189 6.27 -43.00 -30.54
N GLY A 190 5.58 -42.01 -31.13
CA GLY A 190 4.37 -41.42 -30.56
C GLY A 190 3.22 -42.42 -30.38
N LEU A 191 3.03 -43.32 -31.36
CA LEU A 191 2.05 -44.41 -31.27
C LEU A 191 2.49 -45.55 -30.33
N THR A 192 3.79 -45.79 -30.17
CA THR A 192 4.32 -46.82 -29.26
C THR A 192 4.23 -46.38 -27.79
N ASN A 193 4.52 -45.12 -27.49
CA ASN A 193 4.40 -44.55 -26.14
C ASN A 193 2.95 -44.46 -25.65
N GLN A 194 1.97 -44.41 -26.56
CA GLN A 194 0.55 -44.46 -26.18
C GLN A 194 -0.01 -45.87 -26.01
N ARG A 195 0.74 -46.94 -26.32
CA ARG A 195 0.29 -48.32 -26.05
C ARG A 195 0.12 -48.59 -24.55
N GLU A 196 0.94 -47.97 -23.70
CA GLU A 196 0.82 -48.07 -22.23
C GLU A 196 -0.32 -47.22 -21.68
N ILE A 197 -0.58 -46.04 -22.26
CA ILE A 197 -1.68 -45.14 -21.85
C ILE A 197 -3.03 -45.70 -22.32
N LEU A 198 -3.09 -46.30 -23.51
CA LEU A 198 -4.30 -46.92 -24.06
C LEU A 198 -4.61 -48.29 -23.42
N ALA A 199 -3.61 -49.06 -22.99
CA ALA A 199 -3.83 -50.29 -22.21
C ALA A 199 -4.36 -50.02 -20.79
N GLN A 200 -4.08 -48.84 -20.21
CA GLN A 200 -4.60 -48.42 -18.90
C GLN A 200 -5.98 -47.73 -18.96
N SER A 201 -6.41 -47.23 -20.12
CA SER A 201 -7.66 -46.44 -20.29
C SER A 201 -8.87 -47.24 -20.78
N TYR A 202 -8.74 -48.54 -21.06
CA TYR A 202 -9.88 -49.40 -21.47
C TYR A 202 -10.24 -50.52 -20.48
N GLY A 203 -9.72 -50.44 -19.25
CA GLY A 203 -10.25 -51.16 -18.10
C GLY A 203 -10.79 -50.16 -17.07
N VAL A 204 -12.10 -50.25 -16.75
CA VAL A 204 -12.84 -49.50 -15.71
C VAL A 204 -13.61 -48.25 -16.21
N GLN A 205 -14.76 -48.50 -16.84
CA GLN A 205 -15.78 -47.49 -17.15
C GLN A 205 -16.50 -47.01 -15.87
N SER A 206 -16.21 -45.76 -15.44
CA SER A 206 -17.16 -44.74 -14.92
C SER A 206 -16.43 -43.52 -14.32
N ARG A 207 -15.13 -43.64 -14.01
CA ARG A 207 -14.32 -42.54 -13.44
C ARG A 207 -13.80 -41.53 -14.49
N ASP A 208 -13.58 -41.95 -15.74
CA ASP A 208 -12.88 -41.13 -16.73
C ASP A 208 -13.70 -40.00 -17.38
N GLN A 209 -15.03 -40.13 -17.54
CA GLN A 209 -15.85 -39.03 -18.08
C GLN A 209 -15.88 -37.81 -17.16
N HIS A 210 -15.83 -38.03 -15.84
CA HIS A 210 -15.84 -36.94 -14.86
C HIS A 210 -14.49 -36.20 -14.82
N SER A 211 -13.38 -36.91 -15.02
CA SER A 211 -12.03 -36.33 -15.07
C SER A 211 -11.81 -35.48 -16.31
N GLN A 212 -12.28 -35.94 -17.48
CA GLN A 212 -12.18 -35.17 -18.72
C GLN A 212 -13.02 -33.89 -18.66
N PHE A 213 -14.27 -33.98 -18.18
CA PHE A 213 -15.11 -32.80 -18.00
C PHE A 213 -14.48 -31.78 -17.03
N GLU A 214 -13.85 -32.23 -15.94
CA GLU A 214 -13.17 -31.33 -15.00
C GLU A 214 -12.06 -30.53 -15.69
N GLN A 215 -11.27 -31.16 -16.55
CA GLN A 215 -10.19 -30.50 -17.29
C GLN A 215 -10.73 -29.48 -18.30
N ASP A 216 -11.79 -29.82 -19.02
CA ASP A 216 -12.45 -28.94 -19.99
C ASP A 216 -13.08 -27.72 -19.28
N TYR A 217 -13.73 -27.96 -18.13
CA TYR A 217 -14.28 -26.90 -17.29
C TYR A 217 -13.20 -25.94 -16.77
N ARG A 218 -12.10 -26.47 -16.20
CA ARG A 218 -10.97 -25.66 -15.72
C ARG A 218 -10.39 -24.78 -16.82
N THR A 219 -10.20 -25.35 -18.01
CA THR A 219 -9.65 -24.63 -19.18
C THR A 219 -10.60 -23.54 -19.65
N SER A 220 -11.90 -23.84 -19.78
CA SER A 220 -12.91 -22.87 -20.20
C SER A 220 -13.03 -21.71 -19.20
N LEU A 221 -13.08 -22.02 -17.89
CA LEU A 221 -13.15 -21.02 -16.83
C LEU A 221 -11.93 -20.11 -16.80
N ALA A 222 -10.72 -20.68 -16.85
CA ALA A 222 -9.49 -19.91 -16.90
C ALA A 222 -9.48 -19.00 -18.14
N SER A 223 -9.83 -19.51 -19.33
CA SER A 223 -9.84 -18.70 -20.56
C SER A 223 -10.90 -17.59 -20.56
N THR A 224 -12.00 -17.79 -19.82
CA THR A 224 -13.10 -16.82 -19.73
C THR A 224 -12.79 -15.72 -18.72
N LEU A 225 -12.22 -16.06 -17.56
CA LEU A 225 -11.89 -15.12 -16.48
C LEU A 225 -10.54 -14.41 -16.66
N ASP A 226 -9.57 -15.01 -17.35
CA ASP A 226 -8.21 -14.47 -17.54
C ASP A 226 -8.15 -13.38 -18.63
N LYS A 227 -8.97 -12.34 -18.48
CA LYS A 227 -9.09 -11.24 -19.43
C LYS A 227 -9.05 -9.90 -18.70
N LEU A 228 -7.95 -9.15 -18.84
CA LEU A 228 -7.80 -7.77 -18.37
C LEU A 228 -7.99 -6.78 -19.53
N ARG A 229 -8.73 -5.70 -19.26
CA ARG A 229 -8.83 -4.55 -20.18
C ARG A 229 -7.76 -3.53 -19.81
N LEU A 230 -6.87 -3.23 -20.75
CA LEU A 230 -5.90 -2.14 -20.58
C LEU A 230 -6.60 -0.81 -20.92
N PHE A 231 -6.63 0.11 -19.97
CA PHE A 231 -7.27 1.43 -20.11
C PHE A 231 -6.43 2.35 -21.00
N GLY A 232 -7.07 3.25 -21.74
CA GLY A 232 -6.42 4.42 -22.37
C GLY A 232 -5.47 4.20 -23.56
N VAL A 233 -5.21 2.95 -23.99
CA VAL A 233 -4.34 2.71 -25.14
C VAL A 233 -5.16 2.70 -26.45
N PRO A 234 -4.79 3.50 -27.47
CA PRO A 234 -5.34 3.38 -28.82
C PRO A 234 -4.83 2.07 -29.45
N LEU A 235 -5.47 0.96 -29.13
CA LEU A 235 -5.20 -0.34 -29.73
C LEU A 235 -6.06 -0.49 -31.00
N VAL A 236 -5.44 -0.93 -32.09
CA VAL A 236 -6.14 -1.53 -33.22
C VAL A 236 -6.88 -2.76 -32.70
N ASP A 237 -8.21 -2.66 -32.64
CA ASP A 237 -9.18 -3.70 -32.26
C ASP A 237 -8.90 -4.48 -30.96
N GLY A 238 -9.51 -4.03 -29.85
CA GLY A 238 -10.12 -4.92 -28.85
C GLY A 238 -9.23 -5.96 -28.14
N ALA A 239 -7.90 -5.85 -28.21
CA ALA A 239 -6.99 -6.84 -27.62
C ALA A 239 -7.15 -6.90 -26.08
N ARG A 240 -7.55 -8.06 -25.58
CA ARG A 240 -7.62 -8.38 -24.14
C ARG A 240 -6.28 -9.03 -23.76
N GLN A 241 -5.63 -8.54 -22.70
CA GLN A 241 -4.42 -9.19 -22.17
C GLN A 241 -4.78 -10.21 -21.09
N PRO A 242 -3.98 -11.28 -20.89
CA PRO A 242 -4.16 -12.19 -19.76
C PRO A 242 -4.07 -11.42 -18.44
N LEU A 243 -5.06 -11.61 -17.56
CA LEU A 243 -5.06 -11.04 -16.21
C LEU A 243 -3.82 -11.51 -15.42
N SER A 244 -3.37 -12.74 -15.65
CA SER A 244 -2.19 -13.31 -15.03
C SER A 244 -0.86 -12.60 -15.35
N VAL A 245 -0.81 -11.77 -16.40
CA VAL A 245 0.41 -11.07 -16.84
C VAL A 245 0.52 -9.67 -16.23
N ALA A 246 -0.62 -9.05 -15.86
CA ALA A 246 -0.69 -7.65 -15.44
C ALA A 246 -1.25 -7.44 -14.01
N PHE A 247 -1.51 -8.51 -13.26
CA PHE A 247 -2.03 -8.42 -11.89
C PHE A 247 -0.90 -8.20 -10.86
N VAL A 248 -1.05 -7.14 -10.08
CA VAL A 248 -0.15 -6.80 -8.97
C VAL A 248 -0.66 -7.37 -7.67
N LYS A 249 0.26 -7.88 -6.84
CA LYS A 249 -0.06 -8.35 -5.49
C LYS A 249 -0.66 -7.20 -4.69
N MET A 250 -1.85 -7.40 -4.14
CA MET A 250 -2.54 -6.41 -3.29
C MET A 250 -2.38 -6.79 -1.82
N ARG A 251 -2.51 -5.80 -0.92
CA ARG A 251 -2.56 -6.05 0.53
C ARG A 251 -4.00 -6.00 1.04
N LEU A 252 -4.28 -6.80 2.06
CA LEU A 252 -5.57 -6.90 2.73
C LEU A 252 -5.38 -6.51 4.18
N ALA A 253 -6.30 -5.75 4.76
CA ALA A 253 -6.29 -5.44 6.18
C ALA A 253 -7.40 -6.16 6.91
N ARG A 254 -7.11 -6.64 8.12
CA ARG A 254 -8.07 -7.15 9.08
C ARG A 254 -8.07 -6.20 10.29
N SER A 255 -9.22 -5.62 10.65
CA SER A 255 -9.35 -4.96 11.95
C SER A 255 -9.79 -5.99 12.99
N SER A 256 -9.22 -5.90 14.19
CA SER A 256 -9.61 -6.73 15.33
C SER A 256 -10.73 -6.11 16.17
N ASP A 257 -11.03 -4.81 15.99
CA ASP A 257 -12.12 -4.10 16.68
C ASP A 257 -13.02 -3.31 15.71
N GLU A 258 -14.25 -3.03 16.17
CA GLU A 258 -15.33 -2.31 15.47
C GLU A 258 -14.91 -0.89 15.02
N PRO A 259 -15.24 -0.44 13.80
CA PRO A 259 -15.01 0.96 13.40
C PRO A 259 -16.13 1.93 13.84
N GLU A 260 -15.85 3.20 14.09
CA GLU A 260 -16.86 4.28 14.06
C GLU A 260 -17.26 4.68 12.61
N PRO A 261 -18.36 5.43 12.39
CA PRO A 261 -18.93 5.68 11.05
C PRO A 261 -18.33 6.88 10.27
N GLU A 262 -18.21 6.66 8.96
CA GLU A 262 -18.53 7.55 7.82
C GLU A 262 -17.90 8.95 7.58
N GLU A 263 -17.05 9.55 8.42
CA GLU A 263 -16.50 10.90 8.11
C GLU A 263 -14.98 11.02 7.87
N MET A 264 -14.27 9.92 7.64
CA MET A 264 -12.81 9.95 7.46
C MET A 264 -12.40 10.04 5.98
N ASP A 265 -11.81 11.19 5.63
CA ASP A 265 -11.22 11.49 4.31
C ASP A 265 -10.08 10.51 3.98
N ALA A 266 -10.08 9.91 2.80
CA ALA A 266 -9.07 8.92 2.39
C ALA A 266 -7.64 9.50 2.33
N ARG A 267 -7.50 10.83 2.31
CA ARG A 267 -6.22 11.56 2.42
C ARG A 267 -5.64 11.58 3.83
N LEU A 268 -6.46 11.43 4.88
CA LEU A 268 -6.04 11.51 6.30
C LEU A 268 -5.59 10.16 6.88
N LEU A 269 -5.67 9.07 6.12
CA LEU A 269 -5.24 7.74 6.55
C LEU A 269 -3.71 7.56 6.59
N TRP A 270 -2.93 8.53 6.08
CA TRP A 270 -1.46 8.48 6.12
C TRP A 270 -0.86 9.22 7.34
N GLU A 271 -1.59 10.16 7.95
CA GLU A 271 -1.07 11.01 9.05
C GLU A 271 -1.48 10.53 10.45
N ARG A 272 -2.16 9.39 10.57
CA ARG A 272 -2.43 8.74 11.86
C ARG A 272 -2.12 7.26 11.73
N GLN A 273 -1.15 6.76 12.51
CA GLN A 273 -1.01 5.32 12.72
C GLN A 273 -2.35 4.79 13.27
N PRO A 274 -3.07 3.91 12.54
CA PRO A 274 -4.24 3.26 13.09
C PRO A 274 -3.78 2.23 14.13
N GLN A 275 -4.41 2.23 15.29
CA GLN A 275 -4.32 1.15 16.27
C GLN A 275 -4.54 -0.22 15.57
N ARG A 276 -3.68 -1.20 15.92
CA ARG A 276 -3.69 -2.64 15.58
C ARG A 276 -4.51 -3.06 14.35
N THR A 277 -4.10 -2.65 13.16
CA THR A 277 -4.62 -3.21 11.89
C THR A 277 -3.62 -4.23 11.35
N GLU A 278 -4.02 -5.51 11.25
CA GLU A 278 -3.14 -6.56 10.72
C GLU A 278 -3.15 -6.49 9.18
N ILE A 279 -2.01 -6.20 8.58
CA ILE A 279 -1.82 -6.20 7.13
C ILE A 279 -1.41 -7.60 6.68
N LEU A 280 -2.23 -8.20 5.82
CA LEU A 280 -2.10 -9.54 5.27
C LEU A 280 -1.80 -9.48 3.78
N SER A 281 -0.93 -10.36 3.30
CA SER A 281 -0.86 -10.72 1.89
C SER A 281 -2.13 -11.47 1.44
N VAL A 282 -2.38 -11.50 0.14
CA VAL A 282 -3.47 -12.32 -0.44
C VAL A 282 -3.31 -13.79 -0.04
N ALA A 283 -2.08 -14.34 -0.06
CA ALA A 283 -1.85 -15.72 0.34
C ALA A 283 -2.21 -15.98 1.82
N GLU A 284 -1.86 -15.08 2.73
CA GLU A 284 -2.18 -15.22 4.15
C GLU A 284 -3.69 -15.12 4.41
N ALA A 285 -4.36 -14.12 3.83
CA ALA A 285 -5.80 -13.94 4.01
C ALA A 285 -6.60 -15.15 3.50
N PHE A 286 -6.24 -15.67 2.32
CA PHE A 286 -6.88 -16.85 1.73
C PHE A 286 -6.44 -18.18 2.36
N SER A 287 -5.38 -18.20 3.19
CA SER A 287 -4.94 -19.39 3.94
C SER A 287 -5.57 -19.49 5.32
N ARG A 288 -5.95 -18.35 5.92
CA ARG A 288 -6.47 -18.28 7.29
C ARG A 288 -7.95 -18.62 7.42
N SER A 289 -8.76 -18.31 6.41
CA SER A 289 -10.21 -18.55 6.46
C SER A 289 -10.74 -19.27 5.23
N ARG A 290 -11.69 -20.16 5.44
CA ARG A 290 -12.44 -20.84 4.38
C ARG A 290 -13.63 -20.02 3.89
N ARG A 291 -14.02 -18.98 4.61
CA ARG A 291 -15.21 -18.18 4.34
C ARG A 291 -14.82 -16.72 4.49
N LEU A 292 -14.63 -16.04 3.37
CA LEU A 292 -14.05 -14.70 3.34
C LEU A 292 -14.97 -13.71 2.63
N VAL A 293 -15.14 -12.53 3.18
CA VAL A 293 -15.78 -11.38 2.53
C VAL A 293 -14.72 -10.31 2.27
N VAL A 294 -14.48 -10.02 0.99
CA VAL A 294 -13.56 -8.98 0.54
C VAL A 294 -14.32 -7.68 0.35
N ILE A 295 -14.05 -6.71 1.23
CA ILE A 295 -14.66 -5.37 1.20
C ILE A 295 -13.67 -4.36 0.61
N ALA A 296 -14.13 -3.53 -0.31
CA ALA A 296 -13.34 -2.38 -0.78
C ALA A 296 -14.23 -1.30 -1.41
N PRO A 297 -13.81 -0.02 -1.38
CA PRO A 297 -14.33 1.03 -2.25
C PRO A 297 -14.27 0.71 -3.76
N ALA A 298 -14.86 1.58 -4.58
CA ALA A 298 -14.74 1.50 -6.04
C ALA A 298 -13.27 1.65 -6.49
N GLY A 299 -12.90 1.03 -7.61
CA GLY A 299 -11.59 1.21 -8.23
C GLY A 299 -10.39 0.46 -7.62
N LEU A 300 -10.51 -0.10 -6.40
CA LEU A 300 -9.42 -0.85 -5.75
C LEU A 300 -9.22 -2.29 -6.27
N GLY A 301 -10.12 -2.82 -7.10
CA GLY A 301 -9.86 -4.08 -7.83
C GLY A 301 -10.46 -5.36 -7.23
N LYS A 302 -11.56 -5.29 -6.45
CA LYS A 302 -12.27 -6.47 -5.89
C LYS A 302 -12.53 -7.58 -6.90
N THR A 303 -13.25 -7.28 -7.99
CA THR A 303 -13.53 -8.22 -9.08
C THR A 303 -12.25 -8.77 -9.70
N THR A 304 -11.23 -7.93 -9.84
CA THR A 304 -9.93 -8.33 -10.39
C THR A 304 -9.25 -9.36 -9.49
N LEU A 305 -9.28 -9.16 -8.15
CA LEU A 305 -8.76 -10.11 -7.17
C LEU A 305 -9.50 -11.46 -7.20
N LEU A 306 -10.83 -11.43 -7.18
CA LEU A 306 -11.64 -12.66 -7.19
C LEU A 306 -11.44 -13.46 -8.49
N ARG A 307 -11.41 -12.79 -9.64
CA ARG A 307 -11.12 -13.42 -10.93
C ARG A 307 -9.72 -14.02 -10.96
N TRP A 308 -8.73 -13.27 -10.47
CA TRP A 308 -7.36 -13.75 -10.39
C TRP A 308 -7.27 -15.02 -9.54
N ALA A 309 -7.87 -15.03 -8.34
CA ALA A 309 -7.89 -16.19 -7.44
C ALA A 309 -8.56 -17.41 -8.10
N ALA A 310 -9.70 -17.21 -8.77
CA ALA A 310 -10.39 -18.27 -9.50
C ALA A 310 -9.56 -18.80 -10.69
N VAL A 311 -8.84 -17.95 -11.43
CA VAL A 311 -7.95 -18.36 -12.53
C VAL A 311 -6.76 -19.17 -12.02
N GLN A 312 -6.10 -18.74 -10.94
CA GLN A 312 -4.99 -19.47 -10.33
C GLN A 312 -5.45 -20.87 -9.87
N MET A 313 -6.59 -20.94 -9.17
CA MET A 313 -7.17 -22.20 -8.70
C MET A 313 -7.62 -23.11 -9.86
N ALA A 314 -8.17 -22.55 -10.95
CA ALA A 314 -8.57 -23.32 -12.13
C ALA A 314 -7.35 -23.94 -12.83
N ARG A 315 -6.27 -23.16 -13.01
CA ARG A 315 -5.01 -23.60 -13.64
C ARG A 315 -4.20 -24.55 -12.76
N ASN A 316 -4.54 -24.68 -11.49
CA ASN A 316 -3.73 -25.38 -10.49
C ASN A 316 -2.28 -24.86 -10.48
N GLN A 317 -2.14 -23.55 -10.73
CA GLN A 317 -0.89 -22.82 -10.78
C GLN A 317 -1.04 -21.69 -9.78
N SER A 318 -0.21 -21.69 -8.75
CA SER A 318 -0.03 -20.54 -7.87
C SER A 318 1.48 -20.36 -7.70
N ARG A 319 1.94 -19.10 -7.76
CA ARG A 319 3.34 -18.78 -7.44
C ARG A 319 3.62 -18.80 -5.93
N GLU A 320 2.57 -18.79 -5.12
CA GLU A 320 2.59 -18.81 -3.65
C GLU A 320 1.82 -20.04 -3.13
N GLU A 321 2.30 -20.68 -2.07
CA GLU A 321 1.60 -21.82 -1.48
C GLU A 321 0.39 -21.34 -0.67
N ILE A 322 -0.82 -21.54 -1.19
CA ILE A 322 -2.09 -21.30 -0.46
C ILE A 322 -2.69 -22.68 -0.12
N PRO A 323 -2.50 -23.22 1.09
CA PRO A 323 -2.89 -24.59 1.44
C PRO A 323 -4.37 -24.87 1.22
N LEU A 324 -5.23 -23.86 1.45
CA LEU A 324 -6.67 -23.96 1.22
C LEU A 324 -7.07 -24.01 -0.27
N TRP A 325 -6.15 -23.88 -1.24
CA TRP A 325 -6.50 -24.01 -2.65
C TRP A 325 -6.20 -25.41 -3.22
N GLN A 326 -5.31 -26.17 -2.58
CA GLN A 326 -4.85 -27.45 -3.11
C GLN A 326 -6.00 -28.44 -3.34
N GLY A 327 -6.08 -28.95 -4.57
CA GLY A 327 -7.08 -29.97 -4.99
C GLY A 327 -8.51 -29.46 -5.16
N ARG A 328 -8.78 -28.16 -4.91
CA ARG A 328 -10.10 -27.55 -5.05
C ARG A 328 -10.39 -27.09 -6.48
N LEU A 329 -11.66 -26.85 -6.76
CA LEU A 329 -12.23 -26.48 -8.04
C LEU A 329 -13.10 -25.22 -7.87
N PRO A 330 -12.79 -24.12 -8.58
CA PRO A 330 -13.51 -22.88 -8.45
C PRO A 330 -14.82 -22.88 -9.25
N PHE A 331 -15.91 -22.43 -8.64
CA PHE A 331 -17.17 -22.02 -9.25
C PHE A 331 -17.29 -20.51 -9.09
N TYR A 332 -17.47 -19.78 -10.18
CA TYR A 332 -17.56 -18.33 -10.16
C TYR A 332 -19.02 -17.91 -10.42
N LEU A 333 -19.49 -16.91 -9.69
CA LEU A 333 -20.81 -16.31 -9.82
C LEU A 333 -20.67 -14.79 -9.85
N GLN A 334 -21.32 -14.14 -10.80
CA GLN A 334 -21.40 -12.68 -10.84
C GLN A 334 -22.83 -12.23 -10.59
N LEU A 335 -23.07 -11.54 -9.46
CA LEU A 335 -24.42 -11.30 -8.96
C LEU A 335 -25.26 -10.37 -9.84
N ARG A 336 -24.66 -9.44 -10.60
CA ARG A 336 -25.42 -8.61 -11.55
C ARG A 336 -26.20 -9.41 -12.59
N ASP A 337 -25.67 -10.57 -13.00
CA ASP A 337 -26.31 -11.46 -13.98
C ASP A 337 -27.59 -12.11 -13.40
N TYR A 338 -27.74 -12.09 -12.06
CA TYR A 338 -28.85 -12.64 -11.31
C TYR A 338 -29.76 -11.57 -10.70
N SER A 339 -29.56 -10.30 -11.05
CA SER A 339 -30.37 -9.20 -10.52
C SER A 339 -31.88 -9.38 -10.75
N ARG A 340 -32.27 -10.06 -11.84
CA ARG A 340 -33.68 -10.43 -12.14
C ARG A 340 -33.89 -11.94 -12.34
N ALA A 341 -32.82 -12.73 -12.40
CA ALA A 341 -32.89 -14.18 -12.58
C ALA A 341 -32.84 -14.92 -11.23
N LYS A 342 -33.23 -16.20 -11.22
CA LYS A 342 -33.06 -17.04 -10.03
C LYS A 342 -31.60 -17.42 -9.87
N LEU A 343 -31.09 -17.41 -8.63
CA LEU A 343 -29.76 -17.93 -8.32
C LEU A 343 -29.64 -19.40 -8.75
N PRO A 344 -28.46 -19.85 -9.20
CA PRO A 344 -28.31 -21.17 -9.81
C PRO A 344 -28.53 -22.28 -8.80
N ALA A 345 -29.14 -23.39 -9.26
CA ALA A 345 -29.16 -24.62 -8.48
C ALA A 345 -27.76 -25.25 -8.47
N ILE A 346 -27.51 -26.19 -7.55
CA ILE A 346 -26.21 -26.90 -7.45
C ILE A 346 -25.80 -27.54 -8.80
N ALA A 347 -26.76 -28.06 -9.56
CA ALA A 347 -26.49 -28.67 -10.87
C ALA A 347 -25.97 -27.67 -11.91
N ASP A 348 -26.32 -26.39 -11.77
CA ASP A 348 -26.03 -25.33 -12.73
C ASP A 348 -24.79 -24.51 -12.36
N LEU A 349 -24.17 -24.77 -11.20
CA LEU A 349 -22.93 -24.11 -10.76
C LEU A 349 -21.80 -24.10 -11.81
N PRO A 350 -21.56 -25.17 -12.60
CA PRO A 350 -20.53 -25.16 -13.65
C PRO A 350 -20.81 -24.16 -14.79
N LEU A 351 -22.05 -23.69 -14.92
CA LEU A 351 -22.50 -22.78 -15.97
C LEU A 351 -22.89 -21.41 -15.41
N ALA A 352 -22.63 -21.17 -14.13
CA ALA A 352 -23.17 -20.03 -13.40
C ALA A 352 -22.55 -18.67 -13.78
N TYR A 353 -21.39 -18.67 -14.44
CA TYR A 353 -20.74 -17.45 -14.94
C TYR A 353 -20.72 -17.40 -16.47
N GLY A 354 -21.33 -16.35 -17.03
CA GLY A 354 -21.24 -15.98 -18.43
C GLY A 354 -21.74 -17.04 -19.42
N ALA A 355 -23.02 -16.95 -19.80
CA ALA A 355 -23.65 -17.85 -20.77
C ALA A 355 -22.86 -17.98 -22.09
N ASP A 356 -22.23 -16.91 -22.57
CA ASP A 356 -21.50 -16.89 -23.86
C ASP A 356 -20.17 -17.65 -23.85
N GLY A 357 -19.52 -17.82 -22.69
CA GLY A 357 -18.22 -18.51 -22.57
C GLY A 357 -18.34 -19.97 -22.16
N MET A 358 -19.39 -20.28 -21.39
CA MET A 358 -19.65 -21.62 -20.86
C MET A 358 -20.67 -22.41 -21.69
N GLU A 359 -21.26 -21.82 -22.74
CA GLU A 359 -22.27 -22.46 -23.61
C GLU A 359 -21.79 -23.78 -24.22
N LEU A 360 -20.50 -23.84 -24.58
CA LEU A 360 -19.87 -25.03 -25.16
C LEU A 360 -19.85 -26.23 -24.19
N LEU A 361 -20.03 -25.98 -22.89
CA LEU A 361 -20.11 -27.01 -21.84
C LEU A 361 -21.56 -27.33 -21.43
N ALA A 362 -22.55 -26.55 -21.87
CA ALA A 362 -23.94 -26.65 -21.39
C ALA A 362 -24.62 -28.00 -21.70
N GLY A 363 -24.07 -28.78 -22.64
CA GLY A 363 -24.53 -30.14 -22.98
C GLY A 363 -23.67 -31.28 -22.46
N SER A 364 -22.52 -31.00 -21.83
CA SER A 364 -21.53 -32.01 -21.43
C SER A 364 -21.38 -32.17 -19.91
N VAL A 365 -22.10 -31.38 -19.10
CA VAL A 365 -22.08 -31.47 -17.63
C VAL A 365 -22.59 -32.84 -17.16
N PRO A 366 -21.75 -33.69 -16.52
CA PRO A 366 -22.20 -34.98 -16.05
C PRO A 366 -23.24 -34.83 -14.92
N ALA A 367 -24.27 -35.66 -14.95
CA ALA A 367 -25.36 -35.59 -13.98
C ALA A 367 -24.82 -35.75 -12.54
N GLY A 368 -25.14 -34.79 -11.68
CA GLY A 368 -24.71 -34.79 -10.27
C GLY A 368 -23.24 -34.44 -10.04
N TRP A 369 -22.48 -34.06 -11.07
CA TRP A 369 -21.04 -33.78 -10.94
C TRP A 369 -20.73 -32.67 -9.94
N ALA A 370 -21.40 -31.52 -10.03
CA ALA A 370 -21.20 -30.41 -9.11
C ALA A 370 -21.54 -30.80 -7.65
N ARG A 371 -22.56 -31.63 -7.46
CA ARG A 371 -22.93 -32.16 -6.14
C ARG A 371 -21.86 -33.11 -5.58
N GLU A 372 -21.22 -33.91 -6.44
CA GLU A 372 -20.10 -34.75 -6.02
C GLU A 372 -18.86 -33.93 -5.65
N GLN A 373 -18.57 -32.82 -6.35
CA GLN A 373 -17.46 -31.93 -5.97
C GLN A 373 -17.68 -31.27 -4.60
N LEU A 374 -18.92 -30.86 -4.29
CA LEU A 374 -19.30 -30.39 -2.96
C LEU A 374 -19.14 -31.50 -1.90
N ARG A 375 -19.61 -32.72 -2.18
CA ARG A 375 -19.51 -33.89 -1.27
C ARG A 375 -18.05 -34.27 -0.99
N GLN A 376 -17.18 -34.18 -1.99
CA GLN A 376 -15.75 -34.46 -1.88
C GLN A 376 -14.95 -33.32 -1.24
N LYS A 377 -15.61 -32.23 -0.79
CA LYS A 377 -14.97 -31.03 -0.21
C LYS A 377 -13.99 -30.34 -1.17
N ARG A 378 -14.22 -30.51 -2.49
CA ARG A 378 -13.38 -29.95 -3.55
C ARG A 378 -13.92 -28.64 -4.12
N ALA A 379 -15.13 -28.24 -3.78
CA ALA A 379 -15.71 -27.00 -4.30
C ALA A 379 -15.19 -25.73 -3.58
N ALA A 380 -14.89 -24.71 -4.36
CA ALA A 380 -14.68 -23.34 -3.91
C ALA A 380 -15.65 -22.43 -4.69
N ILE A 381 -16.45 -21.62 -4.02
CA ILE A 381 -17.48 -20.77 -4.63
C ILE A 381 -17.12 -19.30 -4.44
N PHE A 382 -16.94 -18.60 -5.56
CA PHE A 382 -16.66 -17.17 -5.63
C PHE A 382 -17.94 -16.44 -6.02
N VAL A 383 -18.39 -15.51 -5.18
CA VAL A 383 -19.60 -14.72 -5.39
C VAL A 383 -19.22 -13.24 -5.47
N ASP A 384 -19.20 -12.71 -6.69
CA ASP A 384 -18.72 -11.35 -6.96
C ASP A 384 -19.88 -10.36 -7.07
N GLY A 385 -19.80 -9.26 -6.31
CA GLY A 385 -20.67 -8.09 -6.47
C GLY A 385 -21.92 -8.07 -5.59
N LEU A 386 -21.81 -8.20 -4.27
CA LEU A 386 -22.94 -7.96 -3.34
C LEU A 386 -23.51 -6.53 -3.46
N ASP A 387 -22.68 -5.59 -3.92
CA ASP A 387 -23.07 -4.22 -4.27
C ASP A 387 -23.82 -4.13 -5.61
N GLU A 388 -23.68 -5.09 -6.52
CA GLU A 388 -24.29 -5.00 -7.86
C GLU A 388 -25.80 -5.37 -7.88
N ILE A 389 -26.37 -5.74 -6.73
CA ILE A 389 -27.77 -6.17 -6.58
C ILE A 389 -28.47 -5.37 -5.47
N ASN A 390 -29.80 -5.26 -5.55
CA ASN A 390 -30.59 -4.57 -4.54
C ASN A 390 -30.63 -5.35 -3.21
N GLU A 391 -31.12 -4.70 -2.16
CA GLU A 391 -31.15 -5.26 -0.80
C GLU A 391 -31.96 -6.56 -0.71
N GLU A 392 -33.16 -6.61 -1.29
CA GLU A 392 -33.99 -7.83 -1.30
C GLU A 392 -33.27 -9.01 -1.95
N LYS A 393 -32.62 -8.78 -3.10
CA LYS A 393 -31.85 -9.82 -3.80
C LYS A 393 -30.57 -10.20 -3.06
N ARG A 394 -29.96 -9.26 -2.34
CA ARG A 394 -28.79 -9.52 -1.49
C ARG A 394 -29.17 -10.48 -0.37
N GLN A 395 -30.33 -10.28 0.27
CA GLN A 395 -30.87 -11.19 1.26
C GLN A 395 -31.18 -12.58 0.67
N GLU A 396 -31.73 -12.64 -0.55
CA GLU A 396 -31.90 -13.91 -1.27
C GLU A 396 -30.55 -14.62 -1.51
N ALA A 397 -29.50 -13.88 -1.86
CA ALA A 397 -28.15 -14.42 -2.07
C ALA A 397 -27.50 -14.93 -0.79
N ILE A 398 -27.63 -14.21 0.33
CA ILE A 398 -27.12 -14.65 1.64
C ILE A 398 -27.88 -15.92 2.09
N ALA A 399 -29.21 -15.95 1.94
CA ALA A 399 -30.02 -17.14 2.22
C ALA A 399 -29.67 -18.33 1.31
N TRP A 400 -29.28 -18.08 0.06
CA TRP A 400 -28.77 -19.11 -0.85
C TRP A 400 -27.42 -19.66 -0.40
N VAL A 401 -26.50 -18.80 0.09
CA VAL A 401 -25.23 -19.23 0.69
C VAL A 401 -25.47 -20.08 1.95
N GLU A 402 -26.38 -19.67 2.84
CA GLU A 402 -26.75 -20.42 4.03
C GLU A 402 -27.20 -21.85 3.69
N LYS A 403 -28.13 -22.01 2.74
CA LYS A 403 -28.62 -23.33 2.29
C LYS A 403 -27.51 -24.20 1.71
N LEU A 404 -26.52 -23.62 1.04
CA LEU A 404 -25.36 -24.38 0.55
C LEU A 404 -24.44 -24.82 1.68
N LEU A 405 -24.24 -23.96 2.70
CA LEU A 405 -23.43 -24.29 3.87
C LEU A 405 -24.09 -25.36 4.76
N GLU A 406 -25.42 -25.43 4.81
CA GLU A 406 -26.15 -26.53 5.46
C GLU A 406 -25.85 -27.89 4.81
N ILE A 407 -25.72 -27.92 3.47
CA ILE A 407 -25.49 -29.15 2.70
C ILE A 407 -23.99 -29.51 2.67
N ALA A 408 -23.12 -28.51 2.58
CA ALA A 408 -21.68 -28.67 2.38
C ALA A 408 -20.88 -27.64 3.21
N PRO A 409 -20.77 -27.81 4.54
CA PRO A 409 -20.17 -26.82 5.44
C PRO A 409 -18.67 -26.57 5.21
N GLU A 410 -17.99 -27.51 4.55
CA GLU A 410 -16.54 -27.47 4.28
C GLU A 410 -16.18 -26.73 2.98
N THR A 411 -17.19 -26.20 2.28
CA THR A 411 -17.02 -25.46 1.02
C THR A 411 -16.28 -24.15 1.27
N LEU A 412 -15.29 -23.85 0.44
CA LEU A 412 -14.59 -22.57 0.49
C LEU A 412 -15.46 -21.50 -0.17
N PHE A 413 -15.75 -20.40 0.52
CA PHE A 413 -16.54 -19.29 -0.01
C PHE A 413 -15.75 -17.98 0.02
N VAL A 414 -15.82 -17.23 -1.07
CA VAL A 414 -15.25 -15.88 -1.17
C VAL A 414 -16.30 -14.95 -1.77
N LEU A 415 -16.76 -13.98 -0.99
CA LEU A 415 -17.72 -12.96 -1.40
C LEU A 415 -17.00 -11.63 -1.60
N SER A 416 -17.48 -10.77 -2.50
CA SER A 416 -17.00 -9.39 -2.64
C SER A 416 -18.14 -8.37 -2.50
N GLY A 417 -17.83 -7.20 -1.94
CA GLY A 417 -18.80 -6.11 -1.83
C GLY A 417 -18.16 -4.76 -1.49
N ARG A 418 -18.94 -3.68 -1.61
CA ARG A 418 -18.59 -2.36 -1.05
C ARG A 418 -19.02 -2.28 0.42
N PRO A 419 -18.44 -1.36 1.22
CA PRO A 419 -18.85 -1.17 2.61
C PRO A 419 -20.37 -1.02 2.79
N ALA A 420 -21.03 -0.22 1.94
CA ALA A 420 -22.48 -0.02 1.97
C ALA A 420 -23.30 -1.29 1.60
N ALA A 421 -22.68 -2.26 0.92
CA ALA A 421 -23.33 -3.52 0.57
C ALA A 421 -23.16 -4.61 1.63
N VAL A 422 -22.23 -4.41 2.55
CA VAL A 422 -21.97 -5.28 3.71
C VAL A 422 -22.21 -4.41 4.95
N ASP A 423 -23.42 -3.86 5.03
CA ASP A 423 -23.83 -2.96 6.09
C ASP A 423 -23.96 -3.71 7.43
N ARG A 424 -23.80 -2.95 8.52
CA ARG A 424 -23.79 -3.50 9.88
C ARG A 424 -25.16 -3.90 10.39
N GLU A 425 -26.21 -3.36 9.79
CA GLU A 425 -27.58 -3.56 10.28
C GLU A 425 -28.21 -4.83 9.72
N SER A 426 -27.79 -5.28 8.53
CA SER A 426 -28.38 -6.43 7.84
C SER A 426 -27.37 -7.48 7.38
N ALA A 427 -26.50 -7.17 6.40
CA ALA A 427 -25.70 -8.18 5.71
C ALA A 427 -24.50 -8.68 6.53
N GLN A 428 -23.82 -7.79 7.27
CA GLN A 428 -22.65 -8.17 8.06
C GLN A 428 -23.00 -9.14 9.21
N PRO A 429 -24.04 -8.89 10.05
CA PRO A 429 -24.42 -9.83 11.11
C PRO A 429 -24.78 -11.23 10.60
N GLU A 430 -25.49 -11.32 9.47
CA GLU A 430 -25.87 -12.61 8.87
C GLU A 430 -24.65 -13.38 8.37
N LEU A 431 -23.72 -12.71 7.68
CA LEU A 431 -22.49 -13.33 7.21
C LEU A 431 -21.56 -13.73 8.38
N THR A 432 -21.48 -12.93 9.44
CA THR A 432 -20.76 -13.29 10.67
C THR A 432 -21.35 -14.56 11.30
N ARG A 433 -22.68 -14.66 11.39
CA ARG A 433 -23.38 -15.86 11.89
C ARG A 433 -23.05 -17.11 11.06
N LEU A 434 -22.88 -16.94 9.74
CA LEU A 434 -22.45 -18.00 8.82
C LEU A 434 -20.94 -18.29 8.87
N GLY A 435 -20.19 -17.63 9.77
CA GLY A 435 -18.77 -17.86 10.00
C GLY A 435 -17.85 -17.27 8.94
N PHE A 436 -18.26 -16.14 8.32
CA PHE A 436 -17.40 -15.39 7.40
C PHE A 436 -16.47 -14.44 8.15
N ASP A 437 -15.19 -14.43 7.75
CA ASP A 437 -14.23 -13.39 8.11
C ASP A 437 -14.28 -12.24 7.10
N PHE A 438 -14.01 -11.02 7.57
CA PHE A 438 -14.03 -9.81 6.75
C PHE A 438 -12.61 -9.28 6.56
N VAL A 439 -12.25 -8.99 5.31
CA VAL A 439 -10.97 -8.37 4.96
C VAL A 439 -11.19 -7.17 4.06
N ARG A 440 -10.38 -6.13 4.25
CA ARG A 440 -10.47 -4.88 3.49
C ARG A 440 -9.31 -4.76 2.52
N LEU A 441 -9.59 -4.57 1.23
CA LEU A 441 -8.55 -4.32 0.24
C LEU A 441 -7.90 -2.95 0.47
N GLN A 442 -6.58 -2.93 0.56
CA GLN A 442 -5.82 -1.71 0.78
C GLN A 442 -5.48 -0.99 -0.53
N PRO A 443 -5.31 0.34 -0.52
CA PRO A 443 -4.68 1.07 -1.62
C PRO A 443 -3.30 0.51 -1.97
N LEU A 444 -2.83 0.76 -3.20
CA LEU A 444 -1.47 0.44 -3.61
C LEU A 444 -0.50 1.36 -2.86
N ASP A 445 0.50 0.76 -2.22
CA ASP A 445 1.63 1.44 -1.60
C ASP A 445 2.76 1.63 -2.62
N ASP A 446 3.86 2.24 -2.17
CA ASP A 446 4.95 2.63 -3.05
C ASP A 446 5.58 1.45 -3.80
N GLU A 447 5.78 0.31 -3.14
CA GLU A 447 6.31 -0.89 -3.75
C GLU A 447 5.32 -1.48 -4.77
N MET A 448 4.04 -1.53 -4.39
CA MET A 448 2.96 -2.03 -5.25
C MET A 448 2.74 -1.13 -6.49
N ILE A 449 2.84 0.19 -6.36
CA ILE A 449 2.74 1.14 -7.49
C ILE A 449 3.87 0.90 -8.48
N ASP A 450 5.11 0.77 -8.00
CA ASP A 450 6.28 0.48 -8.84
C ASP A 450 6.17 -0.90 -9.52
N GLY A 451 5.65 -1.90 -8.79
CA GLY A 451 5.32 -3.21 -9.32
C GLY A 451 4.24 -3.14 -10.42
N PHE A 452 3.20 -2.33 -10.20
CA PHE A 452 2.13 -2.08 -11.16
C PHE A 452 2.64 -1.49 -12.46
N VAL A 453 3.44 -0.42 -12.35
CA VAL A 453 4.00 0.25 -13.52
C VAL A 453 4.88 -0.70 -14.32
N ALA A 454 5.72 -1.53 -13.68
CA ALA A 454 6.51 -2.56 -14.37
C ALA A 454 5.62 -3.56 -15.11
N GLN A 455 4.69 -4.19 -14.40
CA GLN A 455 3.92 -5.30 -14.94
C GLN A 455 3.00 -4.82 -16.06
N TRP A 456 2.43 -3.63 -15.91
CA TRP A 456 1.60 -3.02 -16.94
C TRP A 456 2.40 -2.73 -18.22
N HIS A 457 3.59 -2.12 -18.12
CA HIS A 457 4.44 -1.86 -19.30
C HIS A 457 5.03 -3.17 -19.87
N GLY A 458 5.38 -4.13 -19.02
CA GLY A 458 5.79 -5.48 -19.40
C GLY A 458 4.72 -6.19 -20.23
N ALA A 459 3.45 -6.14 -19.81
CA ALA A 459 2.33 -6.69 -20.57
C ALA A 459 2.19 -6.06 -21.97
N MET A 460 2.63 -4.80 -22.15
CA MET A 460 2.64 -4.13 -23.45
C MET A 460 3.74 -4.61 -24.39
N THR A 461 4.80 -5.24 -23.86
CA THR A 461 5.89 -5.81 -24.66
C THR A 461 5.60 -7.24 -25.15
N ASP A 462 4.58 -7.92 -24.60
CA ASP A 462 4.18 -9.27 -25.01
C ASP A 462 3.92 -9.35 -26.53
N THR A 463 4.41 -10.41 -27.17
CA THR A 463 4.15 -10.77 -28.56
C THR A 463 2.67 -10.74 -28.96
N ASN A 464 1.75 -11.06 -28.04
CA ASN A 464 0.30 -11.02 -28.30
C ASN A 464 -0.31 -9.61 -28.21
N CYS A 465 0.43 -8.61 -27.71
CA CYS A 465 -0.03 -7.22 -27.66
C CYS A 465 0.13 -6.52 -29.02
N LYS A 466 -0.97 -5.95 -29.55
CA LYS A 466 -1.00 -5.19 -30.82
C LYS A 466 -0.60 -3.70 -30.67
N TYR A 467 0.36 -3.39 -29.81
CA TYR A 467 0.90 -2.04 -29.71
C TYR A 467 2.01 -1.82 -30.75
N ALA A 468 1.93 -0.74 -31.52
CA ALA A 468 2.76 -0.52 -32.71
C ALA A 468 4.24 -0.16 -32.42
N ASP A 469 4.52 0.58 -31.34
CA ASP A 469 5.87 1.07 -31.01
C ASP A 469 6.39 0.42 -29.72
N LYS A 470 6.71 -0.87 -29.78
CA LYS A 470 7.21 -1.62 -28.61
C LYS A 470 8.60 -1.19 -28.15
N SER A 471 9.40 -0.57 -29.02
CA SER A 471 10.78 -0.15 -28.73
C SER A 471 10.90 0.90 -27.63
N ARG A 472 9.92 1.80 -27.50
CA ARG A 472 9.96 2.93 -26.55
C ARG A 472 9.32 2.62 -25.20
N ILE A 473 8.78 1.41 -25.01
CA ILE A 473 8.09 1.01 -23.77
C ILE A 473 9.03 1.06 -22.54
N PRO A 474 10.28 0.53 -22.59
CA PRO A 474 11.19 0.59 -21.44
C PRO A 474 11.54 2.03 -21.02
N ASP A 475 11.76 2.92 -21.99
CA ASP A 475 12.06 4.33 -21.71
C ASP A 475 10.87 5.05 -21.08
N ARG A 476 9.65 4.73 -21.53
CA ARG A 476 8.41 5.28 -20.97
C ARG A 476 8.14 4.76 -19.56
N GLU A 477 8.37 3.48 -19.31
CA GLU A 477 8.29 2.91 -17.95
C GLU A 477 9.23 3.66 -17.00
N LYS A 478 10.52 3.80 -17.39
CA LYS A 478 11.53 4.49 -16.59
C LYS A 478 11.15 5.95 -16.33
N ARG A 479 10.60 6.64 -17.33
CA ARG A 479 10.12 8.02 -17.19
C ARG A 479 8.98 8.14 -16.19
N LEU A 480 7.99 7.25 -16.24
CA LEU A 480 6.86 7.28 -15.30
C LEU A 480 7.28 6.98 -13.87
N ARG A 481 8.15 5.98 -13.68
CA ARG A 481 8.74 5.67 -12.37
C ARG A 481 9.50 6.87 -11.81
N ALA A 482 10.33 7.52 -12.63
CA ALA A 482 11.05 8.72 -12.22
C ALA A 482 10.10 9.88 -11.87
N ALA A 483 8.98 10.02 -12.60
CA ALA A 483 7.97 11.03 -12.29
C ALA A 483 7.22 10.73 -10.98
N LEU A 484 6.86 9.47 -10.72
CA LEU A 484 6.20 9.03 -9.47
C LEU A 484 7.15 9.12 -8.26
N ALA A 485 8.45 8.88 -8.46
CA ALA A 485 9.45 9.03 -7.39
C ALA A 485 9.69 10.49 -7.00
N ARG A 486 9.51 11.43 -7.92
CA ARG A 486 9.78 12.87 -7.71
C ARG A 486 8.54 13.69 -7.34
N ARG A 487 7.34 13.10 -7.37
CA ARG A 487 6.06 13.80 -7.21
C ARG A 487 5.12 13.01 -6.29
N PRO A 488 5.17 13.24 -4.97
CA PRO A 488 4.33 12.56 -3.99
C PRO A 488 2.83 12.65 -4.31
N GLU A 489 2.35 13.77 -4.86
CA GLU A 489 0.93 13.95 -5.19
C GLU A 489 0.48 13.06 -6.37
N LEU A 490 1.37 12.88 -7.35
CA LEU A 490 1.14 11.96 -8.47
C LEU A 490 1.14 10.51 -7.98
N ARG A 491 1.98 10.20 -6.98
CA ARG A 491 2.09 8.90 -6.35
C ARG A 491 0.87 8.56 -5.49
N GLN A 492 0.39 9.50 -4.69
CA GLN A 492 -0.88 9.39 -3.97
C GLN A 492 -2.06 9.15 -4.92
N LEU A 493 -2.09 9.87 -6.05
CA LEU A 493 -3.11 9.65 -7.07
C LEU A 493 -3.05 8.24 -7.68
N ALA A 494 -1.84 7.67 -7.80
CA ALA A 494 -1.60 6.32 -8.30
C ALA A 494 -1.95 5.20 -7.29
N ALA A 495 -2.36 5.53 -6.06
CA ALA A 495 -2.71 4.55 -5.03
C ALA A 495 -3.93 3.69 -5.38
N THR A 496 -4.71 4.05 -6.43
CA THR A 496 -5.75 3.17 -6.98
C THR A 496 -5.29 2.51 -8.29
N PRO A 497 -5.50 1.19 -8.47
CA PRO A 497 -5.10 0.48 -9.69
C PRO A 497 -5.69 1.08 -10.98
N LEU A 498 -6.90 1.62 -10.93
CA LEU A 498 -7.52 2.30 -12.06
C LEU A 498 -6.72 3.54 -12.48
N ILE A 499 -6.37 4.41 -11.53
CA ILE A 499 -5.64 5.63 -11.84
C ILE A 499 -4.17 5.31 -12.18
N ALA A 500 -3.54 4.34 -11.53
CA ALA A 500 -2.22 3.85 -11.93
C ALA A 500 -2.20 3.37 -13.40
N ALA A 501 -3.22 2.62 -13.83
CA ALA A 501 -3.38 2.22 -15.23
C ALA A 501 -3.57 3.41 -16.16
N MET A 502 -4.32 4.43 -15.73
CA MET A 502 -4.53 5.66 -16.50
C MET A 502 -3.24 6.46 -16.67
N LEU A 503 -2.42 6.59 -15.62
CA LEU A 503 -1.11 7.25 -15.69
C LEU A 503 -0.16 6.49 -16.60
N CYS A 504 -0.17 5.16 -16.56
CA CYS A 504 0.58 4.32 -17.51
C CYS A 504 0.14 4.58 -18.95
N ALA A 505 -1.18 4.63 -19.19
CA ALA A 505 -1.73 4.89 -20.52
C ALA A 505 -1.42 6.29 -21.04
N LEU A 506 -1.60 7.33 -20.21
CA LEU A 506 -1.26 8.72 -20.56
C LEU A 506 0.24 8.86 -20.90
N ASN A 507 1.11 8.27 -20.07
CA ASN A 507 2.54 8.23 -20.32
C ASN A 507 2.91 7.44 -21.58
N LEU A 508 2.07 6.51 -22.02
CA LEU A 508 2.24 5.78 -23.28
C LEU A 508 1.73 6.61 -24.49
N THR A 509 0.68 7.40 -24.34
CA THR A 509 0.15 8.21 -25.46
C THR A 509 0.91 9.51 -25.67
N GLU A 510 1.56 10.06 -24.63
CA GLU A 510 2.24 11.36 -24.69
C GLU A 510 3.76 11.23 -24.86
N ASP A 511 4.32 11.96 -25.83
CA ASP A 511 5.77 12.03 -26.04
C ASP A 511 6.49 13.00 -25.08
N ARG A 512 5.76 13.77 -24.27
CA ARG A 512 6.29 14.74 -23.28
C ARG A 512 6.15 14.22 -21.84
N GLU A 513 6.78 14.89 -20.86
CA GLU A 513 6.55 14.62 -19.43
C GLU A 513 5.07 14.82 -19.07
N LEU A 514 4.56 14.00 -18.13
CA LEU A 514 3.20 14.16 -17.59
C LEU A 514 3.00 15.58 -17.04
N PRO A 515 1.80 16.17 -17.17
CA PRO A 515 1.53 17.51 -16.65
C PRO A 515 1.96 17.66 -15.18
N ARG A 516 2.74 18.72 -14.88
CA ARG A 516 3.19 19.04 -13.52
C ARG A 516 2.06 19.60 -12.65
N ASP A 517 1.15 20.34 -13.28
CA ASP A 517 -0.06 20.85 -12.65
C ASP A 517 -1.13 19.75 -12.50
N ARG A 518 -1.68 19.63 -11.29
CA ARG A 518 -2.70 18.64 -10.93
C ARG A 518 -4.01 18.85 -11.70
N ILE A 519 -4.38 20.09 -11.99
CA ILE A 519 -5.63 20.42 -12.69
C ILE A 519 -5.55 19.93 -14.14
N ARG A 520 -4.44 20.21 -14.84
CA ARG A 520 -4.18 19.69 -16.19
C ARG A 520 -4.13 18.17 -16.21
N LEU A 521 -3.51 17.54 -15.21
CA LEU A 521 -3.48 16.08 -15.10
C LEU A 521 -4.89 15.48 -14.98
N TYR A 522 -5.72 16.02 -14.07
CA TYR A 522 -7.11 15.58 -13.91
C TYR A 522 -7.92 15.81 -15.18
N ASN A 523 -7.73 16.95 -15.86
CA ASN A 523 -8.40 17.22 -17.12
C ASN A 523 -8.07 16.16 -18.19
N ARG A 524 -6.78 15.80 -18.35
CA ARG A 524 -6.33 14.77 -19.30
C ARG A 524 -6.87 13.38 -18.94
N CYS A 525 -6.97 13.07 -17.66
CA CYS A 525 -7.58 11.83 -17.19
C CYS A 525 -9.07 11.75 -17.55
N VAL A 526 -9.82 12.84 -17.35
CA VAL A 526 -11.24 12.94 -17.73
C VAL A 526 -11.41 12.90 -19.25
N ASP A 527 -10.55 13.58 -20.03
CA ASP A 527 -10.51 13.49 -21.50
C ASP A 527 -10.43 12.04 -21.96
N MET A 528 -9.42 11.33 -21.46
CA MET A 528 -9.16 9.95 -21.86
C MET A 528 -10.32 9.00 -21.53
N LEU A 529 -11.07 9.26 -20.46
CA LEU A 529 -12.23 8.46 -20.07
C LEU A 529 -13.46 8.74 -20.95
N LEU A 530 -13.66 9.99 -21.37
CA LEU A 530 -14.84 10.40 -22.14
C LEU A 530 -14.68 10.26 -23.66
N ASP A 531 -13.47 10.43 -24.21
CA ASP A 531 -13.19 10.34 -25.65
C ASP A 531 -13.16 8.88 -26.17
N ARG A 532 -13.34 7.92 -25.25
CA ARG A 532 -13.28 6.47 -25.50
C ARG A 532 -14.27 5.96 -26.55
N ASP A 533 -15.46 6.55 -26.65
CA ASP A 533 -16.54 6.05 -27.51
C ASP A 533 -16.54 6.69 -28.92
N GLU A 534 -16.16 7.97 -29.04
CA GLU A 534 -16.03 8.65 -30.34
C GLU A 534 -14.91 8.03 -31.20
N ALA A 535 -13.80 7.61 -30.59
CA ALA A 535 -12.67 7.00 -31.30
C ALA A 535 -12.92 5.55 -31.77
N ARG A 536 -13.99 4.89 -31.30
CA ARG A 536 -14.20 3.43 -31.48
C ARG A 536 -15.36 3.06 -32.43
N GLN A 537 -16.08 4.02 -33.02
CA GLN A 537 -17.26 3.80 -33.87
C GLN A 537 -18.21 2.72 -33.33
N VAL A 538 -18.39 2.66 -32.00
CA VAL A 538 -19.21 1.63 -31.35
C VAL A 538 -20.67 1.93 -31.63
N ASP A 539 -21.45 0.92 -31.99
CA ASP A 539 -22.88 1.06 -32.24
C ASP A 539 -23.62 1.52 -30.97
N THR A 540 -24.01 2.79 -30.94
CA THR A 540 -24.79 3.42 -29.86
C THR A 540 -26.30 3.32 -30.07
N SER A 541 -26.75 2.63 -31.13
CA SER A 541 -28.17 2.51 -31.50
C SER A 541 -29.06 1.93 -30.39
N GLY A 542 -28.50 1.09 -29.52
CA GLY A 542 -29.22 0.48 -28.38
C GLY A 542 -29.69 1.45 -27.28
N TYR A 543 -29.06 2.63 -27.15
CA TYR A 543 -29.46 3.64 -26.17
C TYR A 543 -30.34 4.75 -26.78
N GLY A 544 -30.34 4.87 -28.11
CA GLY A 544 -31.08 5.91 -28.83
C GLY A 544 -30.60 7.34 -28.57
N ILE A 545 -29.39 7.52 -28.04
CA ILE A 545 -28.74 8.82 -27.79
C ILE A 545 -27.24 8.77 -28.13
N SER A 546 -26.68 9.91 -28.55
CA SER A 546 -25.24 10.10 -28.77
C SER A 546 -24.79 11.38 -28.07
N LEU A 547 -23.91 11.25 -27.07
CA LEU A 547 -23.40 12.37 -26.27
C LEU A 547 -21.95 12.66 -26.64
N ARG A 548 -21.66 13.90 -27.05
CA ARG A 548 -20.28 14.39 -27.21
C ARG A 548 -19.60 14.52 -25.84
N ALA A 549 -18.28 14.36 -25.79
CA ALA A 549 -17.48 14.43 -24.56
C ALA A 549 -17.73 15.71 -23.74
N GLU A 550 -17.84 16.87 -24.38
CA GLU A 550 -18.13 18.14 -23.71
C GLU A 550 -19.50 18.16 -23.02
N SER A 551 -20.51 17.55 -23.65
CA SER A 551 -21.84 17.44 -23.05
C SER A 551 -21.83 16.43 -21.91
N ALA A 552 -21.10 15.31 -22.03
CA ALA A 552 -20.92 14.36 -20.95
C ALA A 552 -20.27 15.01 -19.70
N ARG A 553 -19.22 15.82 -19.89
CA ARG A 553 -18.59 16.59 -18.79
C ARG A 553 -19.56 17.50 -18.09
N ARG A 554 -20.35 18.26 -18.84
CA ARG A 554 -21.30 19.22 -18.27
C ARG A 554 -22.30 18.53 -17.36
N HIS A 555 -22.88 17.41 -17.80
CA HIS A 555 -23.83 16.63 -17.01
C HIS A 555 -23.17 15.97 -15.80
N LEU A 556 -21.95 15.42 -15.95
CA LEU A 556 -21.19 14.87 -14.82
C LEU A 556 -20.85 15.95 -13.78
N GLY A 557 -20.46 17.14 -14.21
CA GLY A 557 -20.20 18.29 -13.33
C GLY A 557 -21.45 18.77 -12.58
N GLN A 558 -22.63 18.75 -13.23
CA GLN A 558 -23.91 19.03 -12.56
C GLN A 558 -24.22 18.02 -11.46
N ILE A 559 -24.03 16.72 -11.74
CA ILE A 559 -24.22 15.66 -10.74
C ILE A 559 -23.22 15.81 -9.59
N ALA A 560 -21.94 16.05 -9.91
CA ALA A 560 -20.87 16.20 -8.93
C ALA A 560 -21.12 17.39 -7.98
N PHE A 561 -21.50 18.55 -8.53
CA PHE A 561 -21.86 19.73 -7.74
C PHE A 561 -23.05 19.46 -6.83
N TRP A 562 -24.11 18.82 -7.36
CA TRP A 562 -25.29 18.49 -6.56
C TRP A 562 -24.97 17.55 -5.39
N MET A 563 -24.10 16.57 -5.62
CA MET A 563 -23.67 15.62 -4.58
C MET A 563 -22.87 16.34 -3.49
N LEU A 564 -21.95 17.24 -3.86
CA LEU A 564 -21.21 18.05 -2.89
C LEU A 564 -22.10 19.04 -2.12
N GLU A 565 -23.04 19.71 -2.80
CA GLU A 565 -23.99 20.65 -2.19
C GLU A 565 -24.90 20.04 -1.14
N ARG A 566 -25.13 18.73 -1.21
CA ARG A 566 -25.97 18.00 -0.27
C ARG A 566 -25.18 17.10 0.67
N GLU A 567 -23.85 17.16 0.60
CA GLU A 567 -22.94 16.30 1.37
C GLU A 567 -23.26 14.81 1.17
N GLN A 568 -23.68 14.43 -0.04
CA GLN A 568 -24.04 13.06 -0.39
C GLN A 568 -22.91 12.38 -1.17
N SER A 569 -22.56 11.16 -0.75
CA SER A 569 -21.63 10.28 -1.45
C SER A 569 -22.27 9.55 -2.63
N THR A 570 -23.61 9.55 -2.76
CA THR A 570 -24.31 8.87 -3.86
C THR A 570 -25.49 9.69 -4.35
N ILE A 571 -26.03 9.36 -5.53
CA ILE A 571 -27.21 10.00 -6.11
C ILE A 571 -28.20 8.96 -6.65
N ALA A 572 -29.49 9.13 -6.36
CA ALA A 572 -30.52 8.30 -6.95
C ALA A 572 -30.60 8.50 -8.47
N ARG A 573 -30.79 7.42 -9.23
CA ARG A 573 -30.92 7.43 -10.69
C ARG A 573 -31.98 8.40 -11.18
N SER A 574 -33.12 8.46 -10.49
CA SER A 574 -34.22 9.39 -10.79
C SER A 574 -33.83 10.85 -10.59
N ASP A 575 -33.02 11.15 -9.56
CA ASP A 575 -32.56 12.51 -9.29
C ASP A 575 -31.45 12.92 -10.26
N ALA A 576 -30.52 12.02 -10.57
CA ALA A 576 -29.54 12.23 -11.63
C ALA A 576 -30.22 12.51 -12.98
N ALA A 577 -31.24 11.72 -13.34
CA ALA A 577 -32.02 11.93 -14.56
C ALA A 577 -32.76 13.27 -14.56
N ARG A 578 -33.30 13.70 -13.42
CA ARG A 578 -33.98 15.00 -13.28
C ARG A 578 -33.01 16.18 -13.41
N LEU A 579 -31.78 16.04 -12.90
CA LEU A 579 -30.76 17.10 -12.95
C LEU A 579 -30.24 17.35 -14.37
N ILE A 580 -30.06 16.28 -15.15
CA ILE A 580 -29.39 16.36 -16.46
C ILE A 580 -30.36 16.30 -17.64
N GLY A 581 -31.63 16.02 -17.39
CA GLY A 581 -32.69 16.04 -18.38
C GLY A 581 -32.97 17.47 -18.89
N ASN A 582 -33.12 17.63 -20.20
CA ASN A 582 -33.41 18.91 -20.86
C ASN A 582 -34.51 18.74 -21.93
N GLN A 583 -35.08 19.86 -22.42
CA GLN A 583 -36.09 19.84 -23.49
C GLN A 583 -35.51 19.25 -24.79
N GLY A 584 -35.65 17.93 -24.98
CA GLY A 584 -35.25 17.22 -26.21
C GLY A 584 -34.45 15.94 -25.99
N LEU A 585 -33.93 15.67 -24.78
CA LEU A 585 -33.21 14.43 -24.46
C LEU A 585 -33.68 13.84 -23.13
N ASP A 586 -33.89 12.52 -23.13
CA ASP A 586 -34.35 11.77 -21.97
C ASP A 586 -33.23 11.64 -20.93
N GLY A 587 -33.41 12.29 -19.78
CA GLY A 587 -32.43 12.33 -18.69
C GLY A 587 -32.10 10.94 -18.14
N GLU A 588 -33.04 9.98 -18.19
CA GLU A 588 -32.76 8.62 -17.75
C GLU A 588 -31.79 7.91 -18.69
N LYS A 589 -31.93 8.15 -20.00
CA LYS A 589 -31.01 7.61 -21.01
C LYS A 589 -29.63 8.22 -20.87
N ILE A 590 -29.54 9.53 -20.63
CA ILE A 590 -28.27 10.23 -20.40
C ILE A 590 -27.57 9.66 -19.15
N ALA A 591 -28.30 9.52 -18.04
CA ALA A 591 -27.71 9.05 -16.78
C ALA A 591 -27.21 7.60 -16.91
N CYS A 592 -28.01 6.74 -17.56
CA CYS A 592 -27.63 5.35 -17.87
C CYS A 592 -26.39 5.29 -18.76
N TYR A 593 -26.34 6.12 -19.82
CA TYR A 593 -25.19 6.21 -20.71
C TYR A 593 -23.91 6.63 -19.95
N LEU A 594 -23.99 7.66 -19.11
CA LEU A 594 -22.86 8.12 -18.32
C LEU A 594 -22.37 7.04 -17.34
N ALA A 595 -23.28 6.38 -16.62
CA ALA A 595 -22.94 5.34 -15.64
C ALA A 595 -22.30 4.10 -16.28
N GLU A 596 -22.72 3.72 -17.49
CA GLU A 596 -22.21 2.52 -18.17
C GLU A 596 -20.95 2.78 -19.01
N ARG A 597 -20.75 4.01 -19.48
CA ARG A 597 -19.72 4.32 -20.50
C ARG A 597 -18.63 5.27 -20.05
N SER A 598 -18.92 6.24 -19.18
CA SER A 598 -17.92 7.26 -18.79
C SER A 598 -16.79 6.67 -17.96
N GLY A 599 -17.05 5.64 -17.16
CA GLY A 599 -16.11 5.15 -16.15
C GLY A 599 -15.87 6.11 -14.97
N LEU A 600 -16.43 7.32 -15.02
CA LEU A 600 -16.38 8.36 -13.99
C LEU A 600 -17.58 8.26 -13.05
N LEU A 601 -18.77 8.02 -13.59
CA LEU A 601 -19.98 7.69 -12.83
C LEU A 601 -20.18 6.17 -12.88
N GLN A 602 -20.50 5.55 -11.75
CA GLN A 602 -20.66 4.10 -11.62
C GLN A 602 -21.95 3.75 -10.86
N PRO A 603 -22.66 2.69 -11.28
CA PRO A 603 -23.78 2.17 -10.49
C PRO A 603 -23.29 1.55 -9.17
N GLN A 604 -23.89 2.00 -8.07
CA GLN A 604 -23.84 1.40 -6.73
C GLN A 604 -24.97 0.38 -6.53
N SER A 605 -26.08 0.53 -7.26
CA SER A 605 -27.19 -0.41 -7.36
C SER A 605 -27.98 -0.11 -8.65
N GLN A 606 -29.11 -0.79 -8.91
CA GLN A 606 -29.96 -0.45 -10.06
C GLN A 606 -30.52 0.98 -10.01
N GLU A 607 -30.61 1.57 -8.81
CA GLU A 607 -31.27 2.85 -8.54
C GLU A 607 -30.33 3.94 -8.03
N VAL A 608 -29.04 3.66 -7.82
CA VAL A 608 -28.10 4.60 -7.20
C VAL A 608 -26.77 4.64 -7.97
N TYR A 609 -26.26 5.85 -8.19
CA TYR A 609 -24.97 6.13 -8.81
C TYR A 609 -24.00 6.79 -7.82
N ASP A 610 -22.70 6.66 -8.08
CA ASP A 610 -21.60 7.30 -7.35
C ASP A 610 -20.42 7.55 -8.32
N PHE A 611 -19.49 8.43 -7.96
CA PHE A 611 -18.26 8.64 -8.70
C PHE A 611 -17.22 7.55 -8.44
N ALA A 612 -16.44 7.24 -9.47
CA ALA A 612 -15.34 6.28 -9.38
C ALA A 612 -14.23 6.74 -8.42
N HIS A 613 -14.06 8.06 -8.25
CA HIS A 613 -13.10 8.66 -7.34
C HIS A 613 -13.55 10.07 -6.92
N ARG A 614 -13.43 10.39 -5.63
CA ARG A 614 -13.82 11.69 -5.05
C ARG A 614 -13.10 12.87 -5.71
N THR A 615 -11.81 12.75 -5.98
CA THR A 615 -11.04 13.80 -6.69
C THR A 615 -11.61 14.16 -8.06
N PHE A 616 -12.16 13.18 -8.81
CA PHE A 616 -12.82 13.50 -10.08
C PHE A 616 -14.17 14.16 -9.88
N GLN A 617 -14.92 13.80 -8.83
CA GLN A 617 -16.14 14.52 -8.43
C GLN A 617 -15.81 15.97 -8.08
N GLU A 618 -14.82 16.21 -7.22
CA GLU A 618 -14.39 17.56 -6.78
C GLU A 618 -13.89 18.39 -7.97
N PHE A 619 -13.11 17.80 -8.87
CA PHE A 619 -12.63 18.45 -10.09
C PHE A 619 -13.77 18.82 -11.05
N LEU A 620 -14.70 17.89 -11.31
CA LEU A 620 -15.84 18.14 -12.20
C LEU A 620 -16.83 19.15 -11.61
N ALA A 621 -16.99 19.16 -10.28
CA ALA A 621 -17.75 20.19 -9.58
C ALA A 621 -17.08 21.56 -9.70
N ALA A 622 -15.77 21.66 -9.48
CA ALA A 622 -15.01 22.91 -9.66
C ALA A 622 -15.18 23.47 -11.09
N GLN A 623 -15.06 22.61 -12.10
CA GLN A 623 -15.28 22.99 -13.49
C GLN A 623 -16.72 23.47 -13.73
N HIS A 624 -17.72 22.82 -13.14
CA HIS A 624 -19.13 23.24 -13.24
C HIS A 624 -19.39 24.60 -12.58
N ILE A 625 -18.85 24.82 -11.38
CA ILE A 625 -18.98 26.07 -10.64
C ILE A 625 -18.41 27.23 -11.44
N ALA A 626 -17.22 27.07 -12.02
CA ALA A 626 -16.59 28.06 -12.87
C ALA A 626 -17.43 28.36 -14.13
N ALA A 627 -17.93 27.32 -14.81
CA ALA A 627 -18.79 27.47 -15.98
C ALA A 627 -20.15 28.12 -15.68
N SER A 628 -20.62 28.03 -14.42
CA SER A 628 -21.87 28.65 -13.97
C SER A 628 -21.72 30.10 -13.50
N HIS A 629 -20.50 30.65 -13.49
CA HIS A 629 -20.18 31.99 -12.95
C HIS A 629 -20.59 32.17 -11.47
N ARG A 630 -20.57 31.09 -10.66
CA ARG A 630 -20.94 31.11 -9.23
C ARG A 630 -19.73 31.00 -8.28
N VAL A 631 -18.52 31.19 -8.79
CA VAL A 631 -17.24 31.00 -8.08
C VAL A 631 -17.20 31.72 -6.72
N VAL A 632 -17.45 33.04 -6.70
CA VAL A 632 -17.42 33.84 -5.46
C VAL A 632 -18.58 33.47 -4.52
N GLN A 633 -19.77 33.20 -5.06
CA GLN A 633 -20.93 32.82 -4.25
C GLN A 633 -20.67 31.51 -3.51
N VAL A 634 -20.12 30.51 -4.20
CA VAL A 634 -19.77 29.20 -3.64
C VAL A 634 -18.68 29.35 -2.59
N ALA A 635 -17.63 30.15 -2.84
CA ALA A 635 -16.59 30.41 -1.85
C ALA A 635 -17.15 31.07 -0.57
N LYS A 636 -18.02 32.08 -0.71
CA LYS A 636 -18.68 32.75 0.44
C LYS A 636 -19.54 31.80 1.27
N GLN A 637 -20.19 30.84 0.63
CA GLN A 637 -21.16 29.96 1.28
C GLN A 637 -20.51 28.70 1.90
N TYR A 638 -19.50 28.13 1.23
CA TYR A 638 -19.04 26.77 1.53
C TYR A 638 -17.55 26.67 1.92
N ALA A 639 -16.75 27.74 1.86
CA ALA A 639 -15.30 27.66 2.12
C ALA A 639 -14.91 27.16 3.52
N GLY A 640 -15.76 27.34 4.52
CA GLY A 640 -15.54 26.80 5.86
C GLY A 640 -15.78 25.31 6.00
N GLN A 641 -16.48 24.70 5.04
CA GLN A 641 -16.83 23.28 5.11
C GLN A 641 -15.68 22.42 4.60
N LYS A 642 -15.26 21.43 5.39
CA LYS A 642 -14.17 20.50 5.05
C LYS A 642 -14.35 19.85 3.68
N ALA A 643 -15.59 19.47 3.34
CA ALA A 643 -15.92 18.83 2.07
C ALA A 643 -15.60 19.67 0.82
N TRP A 644 -15.47 21.00 0.96
CA TRP A 644 -15.31 21.94 -0.16
C TRP A 644 -13.88 22.45 -0.37
N ARG A 645 -12.96 22.21 0.57
CA ARG A 645 -11.60 22.76 0.56
C ARG A 645 -10.83 22.41 -0.72
N GLU A 646 -10.88 21.14 -1.14
CA GLU A 646 -10.23 20.70 -2.38
C GLU A 646 -10.93 21.29 -3.62
N THR A 647 -12.27 21.26 -3.67
CA THR A 647 -13.04 21.86 -4.79
C THR A 647 -12.70 23.33 -4.96
N ILE A 648 -12.62 24.10 -3.88
CA ILE A 648 -12.27 25.53 -3.91
C ILE A 648 -10.83 25.73 -4.40
N SER A 649 -9.89 24.91 -3.95
CA SER A 649 -8.51 24.97 -4.45
C SER A 649 -8.44 24.65 -5.96
N LEU A 650 -9.21 23.66 -6.43
CA LEU A 650 -9.28 23.28 -7.84
C LEU A 650 -9.99 24.31 -8.73
N LEU A 651 -10.77 25.24 -8.15
CA LEU A 651 -11.35 26.35 -8.93
C LEU A 651 -10.25 27.17 -9.60
N ALA A 652 -9.06 27.27 -9.02
CA ALA A 652 -7.96 28.10 -9.50
C ALA A 652 -7.61 27.87 -10.99
N GLY A 653 -7.78 26.64 -11.50
CA GLY A 653 -7.52 26.32 -12.91
C GLY A 653 -8.67 26.65 -13.87
N PHE A 654 -9.79 27.15 -13.37
CA PHE A 654 -10.98 27.49 -14.15
C PHE A 654 -11.48 28.93 -13.92
N VAL A 655 -11.01 29.61 -12.87
CA VAL A 655 -11.40 30.99 -12.52
C VAL A 655 -10.89 31.97 -13.57
N GLN A 656 -11.74 32.92 -13.97
CA GLN A 656 -11.36 34.00 -14.88
C GLN A 656 -10.50 35.05 -14.14
N PRO A 657 -9.59 35.78 -14.82
CA PRO A 657 -8.74 36.78 -14.17
C PRO A 657 -9.47 37.80 -13.28
N GLY A 658 -10.70 38.20 -13.64
CA GLY A 658 -11.51 39.15 -12.87
C GLY A 658 -12.02 38.61 -11.52
N ASP A 659 -12.14 37.30 -11.37
CA ASP A 659 -12.71 36.66 -10.18
C ASP A 659 -11.62 36.21 -9.17
N GLN A 660 -10.34 36.18 -9.57
CA GLN A 660 -9.22 35.71 -8.73
C GLN A 660 -9.09 36.52 -7.45
N LYS A 661 -9.07 37.86 -7.58
CA LYS A 661 -8.94 38.78 -6.45
C LYS A 661 -10.14 38.69 -5.53
N GLU A 662 -11.36 38.74 -6.06
CA GLU A 662 -12.57 38.75 -5.22
C GLU A 662 -12.70 37.44 -4.42
N LEU A 663 -12.30 36.29 -4.99
CA LEU A 663 -12.27 35.03 -4.27
C LEU A 663 -11.19 35.03 -3.18
N LEU A 664 -9.97 35.51 -3.47
CA LEU A 664 -8.92 35.64 -2.45
C LEU A 664 -9.33 36.58 -1.33
N GLU A 665 -9.88 37.76 -1.64
CA GLU A 665 -10.42 38.69 -0.64
C GLU A 665 -11.51 38.03 0.21
N THR A 666 -12.38 37.22 -0.41
CA THR A 666 -13.42 36.46 0.30
C THR A 666 -12.79 35.48 1.30
N LEU A 667 -11.82 34.67 0.88
CA LEU A 667 -11.16 33.69 1.74
C LEU A 667 -10.37 34.38 2.88
N LEU A 668 -9.64 35.45 2.57
CA LEU A 668 -8.86 36.20 3.55
C LEU A 668 -9.75 36.97 4.54
N THR A 669 -10.91 37.46 4.10
CA THR A 669 -11.91 38.08 4.97
C THR A 669 -12.56 37.04 5.87
N ALA A 670 -12.88 35.86 5.35
CA ALA A 670 -13.39 34.73 6.15
C ALA A 670 -12.36 34.33 7.23
N ALA A 671 -11.07 34.29 6.87
CA ALA A 671 -9.98 34.03 7.81
C ALA A 671 -9.91 35.06 8.96
N SER A 672 -10.27 36.31 8.68
CA SER A 672 -10.28 37.39 9.67
C SER A 672 -11.55 37.44 10.52
N THR A 673 -12.63 36.78 10.09
CA THR A 673 -13.96 36.84 10.72
C THR A 673 -14.37 35.56 11.42
N ASP A 674 -13.71 34.44 11.12
CA ASP A 674 -13.89 33.14 11.77
C ASP A 674 -12.56 32.65 12.40
N PRO A 675 -12.31 32.97 13.68
CA PRO A 675 -11.06 32.62 14.36
C PRO A 675 -10.82 31.11 14.47
N LYS A 676 -11.88 30.29 14.52
CA LYS A 676 -11.78 28.83 14.69
C LYS A 676 -11.19 28.16 13.45
N GLU A 677 -11.56 28.65 12.27
CA GLU A 677 -11.09 28.14 10.98
C GLU A 677 -10.12 29.12 10.29
N SER A 678 -9.62 30.13 11.00
CA SER A 678 -8.77 31.20 10.46
C SER A 678 -7.55 30.64 9.71
N ARG A 679 -6.82 29.71 10.34
CA ARG A 679 -5.69 28.99 9.72
C ARG A 679 -6.12 28.26 8.45
N THR A 680 -7.26 27.57 8.47
CA THR A 680 -7.81 26.86 7.30
C THR A 680 -8.05 27.82 6.15
N TYR A 681 -8.68 28.96 6.38
CA TYR A 681 -8.96 29.94 5.33
C TYR A 681 -7.68 30.59 4.77
N HIS A 682 -6.69 30.86 5.63
CA HIS A 682 -5.38 31.33 5.18
C HIS A 682 -4.69 30.31 4.27
N LEU A 683 -4.70 29.03 4.66
CA LEU A 683 -4.15 27.94 3.86
C LEU A 683 -4.92 27.73 2.56
N LEU A 684 -6.25 27.85 2.60
CA LEU A 684 -7.11 27.71 1.43
C LEU A 684 -6.87 28.86 0.43
N ALA A 685 -6.68 30.09 0.92
CA ALA A 685 -6.30 31.24 0.10
C ALA A 685 -4.93 31.02 -0.55
N TRP A 686 -3.96 30.51 0.21
CA TRP A 686 -2.62 30.20 -0.31
C TRP A 686 -2.67 29.10 -1.37
N ALA A 687 -3.34 27.99 -1.09
CA ALA A 687 -3.51 26.87 -2.03
C ALA A 687 -4.24 27.30 -3.31
N PHE A 688 -5.29 28.10 -3.19
CA PHE A 688 -5.99 28.67 -4.35
C PHE A 688 -5.05 29.56 -5.17
N TRP A 689 -4.33 30.48 -4.53
CA TRP A 689 -3.41 31.39 -5.21
C TRP A 689 -2.27 30.66 -5.93
N GLU A 690 -1.67 29.64 -5.29
CA GLU A 690 -0.58 28.85 -5.85
C GLU A 690 -0.99 28.10 -7.14
N LEU A 691 -2.25 27.67 -7.23
CA LEU A 691 -2.78 26.90 -8.36
C LEU A 691 -3.28 27.74 -9.53
N LEU A 692 -3.17 29.07 -9.48
CA LEU A 692 -3.60 29.96 -10.56
C LEU A 692 -2.66 29.85 -11.77
N ASP A 693 -3.17 29.35 -12.91
CA ASP A 693 -2.39 29.19 -14.16
C ASP A 693 -1.91 30.55 -14.74
N GLN A 694 -2.68 31.62 -14.53
CA GLN A 694 -2.32 33.00 -14.89
C GLN A 694 -2.65 33.96 -13.74
N ARG A 695 -1.68 34.19 -12.84
CA ARG A 695 -1.80 35.11 -11.71
C ARG A 695 -1.95 36.55 -12.19
N THR A 696 -2.96 37.25 -11.69
CA THR A 696 -3.11 38.70 -11.89
C THR A 696 -2.22 39.46 -10.90
N ALA A 697 -1.68 40.61 -11.33
CA ALA A 697 -0.89 41.47 -10.44
C ALA A 697 -1.65 41.91 -9.17
N GLU A 698 -2.99 41.98 -9.26
CA GLU A 698 -3.83 42.30 -8.10
C GLU A 698 -3.93 41.14 -7.11
N ALA A 699 -4.04 39.89 -7.58
CA ALA A 699 -4.04 38.70 -6.73
C ALA A 699 -2.68 38.52 -6.02
N ASP A 700 -1.57 38.71 -6.75
CA ASP A 700 -0.22 38.68 -6.18
C ASP A 700 -0.01 39.79 -5.14
N GLY A 701 -0.45 41.01 -5.45
CA GLY A 701 -0.40 42.14 -4.53
C GLY A 701 -1.17 41.90 -3.24
N LEU A 702 -2.35 41.27 -3.33
CA LEU A 702 -3.18 40.94 -2.18
C LEU A 702 -2.54 39.88 -1.28
N MET A 703 -2.01 38.80 -1.84
CA MET A 703 -1.32 37.76 -1.07
C MET A 703 -0.03 38.27 -0.41
N ALA A 704 0.74 39.12 -1.11
CA ALA A 704 1.91 39.77 -0.53
C ALA A 704 1.55 40.72 0.62
N GLN A 705 0.47 41.52 0.48
CA GLN A 705 -0.04 42.36 1.56
C GLN A 705 -0.51 41.53 2.75
N HIS A 706 -1.16 40.41 2.49
CA HIS A 706 -1.64 39.51 3.53
C HIS A 706 -0.50 38.84 4.30
N ALA A 707 0.51 38.30 3.59
CA ALA A 707 1.73 37.76 4.20
C ALA A 707 2.45 38.82 5.06
N ALA A 708 2.50 40.07 4.58
CA ALA A 708 3.03 41.19 5.36
C ALA A 708 2.18 41.53 6.61
N GLY A 709 0.85 41.42 6.52
CA GLY A 709 -0.07 41.59 7.65
C GLY A 709 0.11 40.53 8.74
N LEU A 710 0.32 39.27 8.37
CA LEU A 710 0.66 38.18 9.30
C LEU A 710 1.95 38.50 10.07
N CYS A 711 2.95 39.10 9.42
CA CYS A 711 4.21 39.50 10.06
C CYS A 711 4.11 40.77 10.92
N GLN A 712 3.19 41.69 10.61
CA GLN A 712 2.99 42.90 11.41
C GLN A 712 2.31 42.60 12.76
N ASN A 713 1.49 41.55 12.82
CA ASN A 713 0.81 41.14 14.05
C ASN A 713 1.64 40.17 14.92
N ASN A 714 2.53 39.36 14.33
CA ASN A 714 3.25 38.28 15.03
C ASN A 714 4.76 38.51 15.25
N GLY A 715 5.30 39.69 14.93
CA GLY A 715 6.65 40.10 15.36
C GLY A 715 7.81 39.17 14.95
N ARG A 716 8.46 39.43 13.82
CA ARG A 716 9.75 38.81 13.40
C ARG A 716 9.79 37.27 13.31
N TYR A 717 8.71 36.55 13.62
CA TYR A 717 8.57 35.09 13.52
C TYR A 717 7.40 34.75 12.60
N LEU A 718 7.57 33.70 11.78
CA LEU A 718 6.51 33.15 10.94
C LEU A 718 6.61 31.61 10.93
N ASP A 719 5.51 30.96 11.32
CA ASP A 719 5.38 29.51 11.30
C ASP A 719 4.38 29.09 10.21
N LEU A 720 4.88 28.37 9.22
CA LEU A 720 4.08 27.69 8.19
C LEU A 720 4.33 26.17 8.22
N SER A 721 4.86 25.64 9.32
CA SER A 721 5.19 24.23 9.44
C SER A 721 3.95 23.34 9.39
N SER A 722 4.13 22.13 8.84
CA SER A 722 3.07 21.13 8.63
C SER A 722 1.90 21.70 7.82
N THR A 723 2.22 22.44 6.76
CA THR A 723 1.26 22.99 5.81
C THR A 723 1.57 22.54 4.38
N GLN A 724 0.64 22.74 3.45
CA GLN A 724 0.80 22.36 2.05
C GLN A 724 1.47 23.45 1.19
N VAL A 725 2.14 24.43 1.82
CA VAL A 725 2.75 25.57 1.11
C VAL A 725 3.92 25.07 0.24
N GLY A 726 3.89 25.36 -1.07
CA GLY A 726 4.99 25.10 -2.00
C GLY A 726 5.66 26.37 -2.53
N ASP A 727 4.88 27.42 -2.81
CA ASP A 727 5.37 28.72 -3.29
C ASP A 727 5.50 29.74 -2.14
N VAL A 728 6.74 30.14 -1.83
CA VAL A 728 7.08 31.14 -0.80
C VAL A 728 7.33 32.54 -1.36
N THR A 729 6.99 32.81 -2.62
CA THR A 729 7.11 34.15 -3.24
C THR A 729 6.47 35.28 -2.43
N PRO A 730 5.31 35.10 -1.77
CA PRO A 730 4.71 36.15 -0.94
C PRO A 730 5.60 36.59 0.23
N LEU A 731 6.59 35.79 0.62
CA LEU A 731 7.50 36.09 1.72
C LEU A 731 8.65 37.02 1.32
N ALA A 732 8.92 37.23 0.03
CA ALA A 732 10.14 37.91 -0.44
C ALA A 732 10.33 39.34 0.10
N GLY A 733 9.23 40.03 0.44
CA GLY A 733 9.25 41.40 0.97
C GLY A 733 9.44 41.50 2.49
N LEU A 734 9.49 40.40 3.22
CA LEU A 734 9.44 40.36 4.69
C LEU A 734 10.81 40.54 5.33
N THR A 735 11.58 41.55 4.92
CA THR A 735 13.00 41.72 5.25
C THR A 735 13.33 41.87 6.75
N SER A 736 12.31 42.09 7.60
CA SER A 736 12.44 42.15 9.07
C SER A 736 12.27 40.81 9.78
N LEU A 737 11.98 39.73 9.03
CA LEU A 737 11.79 38.39 9.58
C LEU A 737 13.11 37.84 10.16
N GLN A 738 13.07 37.35 11.39
CA GLN A 738 14.19 36.76 12.12
C GLN A 738 14.08 35.23 12.23
N SER A 739 12.87 34.69 12.18
CA SER A 739 12.67 33.25 12.23
C SER A 739 11.55 32.82 11.31
N LEU A 740 11.82 31.77 10.55
CA LEU A 740 10.91 31.18 9.57
C LEU A 740 10.92 29.67 9.73
N ASP A 741 9.76 29.10 10.04
CA ASP A 741 9.55 27.66 10.13
C ASP A 741 8.71 27.17 8.94
N LEU A 742 9.32 26.34 8.09
CA LEU A 742 8.73 25.73 6.91
C LEU A 742 8.80 24.19 6.99
N ARG A 743 8.98 23.62 8.18
CA ARG A 743 9.12 22.16 8.33
C ARG A 743 7.89 21.42 7.82
N ASN A 744 8.06 20.25 7.21
CA ASN A 744 6.97 19.42 6.69
C ASN A 744 6.08 20.21 5.71
N THR A 745 6.69 20.87 4.71
CA THR A 745 5.98 21.62 3.67
C THR A 745 6.44 21.19 2.27
N GLN A 746 5.75 21.66 1.22
CA GLN A 746 6.10 21.32 -0.17
C GLN A 746 7.10 22.30 -0.81
N VAL A 747 7.75 23.13 -0.01
CA VAL A 747 8.67 24.16 -0.52
C VAL A 747 9.88 23.51 -1.19
N GLY A 748 10.06 23.79 -2.49
CA GLY A 748 11.23 23.36 -3.25
C GLY A 748 12.12 24.52 -3.71
N ASP A 749 11.51 25.70 -3.96
CA ASP A 749 12.23 26.91 -4.38
C ASP A 749 12.32 27.92 -3.24
N VAL A 750 13.53 28.10 -2.72
CA VAL A 750 13.83 29.07 -1.66
C VAL A 750 14.39 30.39 -2.21
N THR A 751 14.38 30.61 -3.52
CA THR A 751 14.79 31.88 -4.15
C THR A 751 14.11 33.11 -3.57
N PRO A 752 12.79 33.08 -3.27
CA PRO A 752 12.13 34.22 -2.65
C PRO A 752 12.71 34.66 -1.30
N LEU A 753 13.39 33.75 -0.59
CA LEU A 753 13.95 34.03 0.74
C LEU A 753 15.25 34.83 0.69
N ALA A 754 15.87 35.01 -0.48
CA ALA A 754 17.19 35.65 -0.62
C ALA A 754 17.28 37.07 -0.03
N GLY A 755 16.17 37.80 0.01
CA GLY A 755 16.09 39.17 0.56
C GLY A 755 15.93 39.23 2.08
N LEU A 756 15.74 38.11 2.77
CA LEU A 756 15.41 38.05 4.20
C LEU A 756 16.67 38.11 5.09
N THR A 757 17.52 39.11 4.88
CA THR A 757 18.86 39.19 5.49
C THR A 757 18.89 39.31 7.02
N SER A 758 17.74 39.58 7.65
CA SER A 758 17.58 39.59 9.12
C SER A 758 17.36 38.20 9.72
N LEU A 759 17.22 37.15 8.89
CA LEU A 759 16.88 35.80 9.34
C LEU A 759 18.02 35.19 10.16
N GLN A 760 17.67 34.70 11.35
CA GLN A 760 18.56 34.05 12.32
C GLN A 760 18.28 32.55 12.42
N TYR A 761 17.00 32.16 12.25
CA TYR A 761 16.55 30.77 12.35
C TYR A 761 15.73 30.40 11.11
N LEU A 762 16.17 29.38 10.39
CA LEU A 762 15.46 28.84 9.23
C LEU A 762 15.33 27.33 9.38
N TYR A 763 14.10 26.85 9.41
CA TYR A 763 13.78 25.43 9.49
C TYR A 763 13.11 24.97 8.20
N LEU A 764 13.76 24.03 7.51
CA LEU A 764 13.35 23.46 6.23
C LEU A 764 13.29 21.92 6.28
N MET A 765 13.23 21.33 7.49
CA MET A 765 13.15 19.88 7.67
C MET A 765 11.97 19.30 6.87
N ASP A 766 12.19 18.18 6.18
CA ASP A 766 11.15 17.49 5.40
C ASP A 766 10.47 18.45 4.40
N THR A 767 11.29 19.02 3.51
CA THR A 767 10.86 19.88 2.39
C THR A 767 11.48 19.41 1.08
N GLN A 768 10.97 19.91 -0.05
CA GLN A 768 11.44 19.54 -1.39
C GLN A 768 12.67 20.35 -1.85
N VAL A 769 13.35 21.05 -0.94
CA VAL A 769 14.49 21.90 -1.28
C VAL A 769 15.66 21.06 -1.79
N MET A 770 16.11 21.39 -2.99
CA MET A 770 17.29 20.78 -3.63
C MET A 770 18.48 21.74 -3.71
N ASP A 771 18.20 23.03 -3.92
CA ASP A 771 19.21 24.07 -4.13
C ASP A 771 19.09 25.14 -3.05
N VAL A 772 20.18 25.32 -2.30
CA VAL A 772 20.30 26.31 -1.22
C VAL A 772 21.16 27.51 -1.63
N ALA A 773 21.47 27.66 -2.93
CA ALA A 773 22.34 28.71 -3.43
C ALA A 773 21.90 30.12 -3.04
N THR A 774 20.58 30.34 -3.00
CA THR A 774 19.97 31.62 -2.70
C THR A 774 20.03 31.98 -1.21
N LEU A 775 20.37 31.04 -0.33
CA LEU A 775 20.56 31.27 1.11
C LEU A 775 21.92 31.89 1.43
N ALA A 776 22.86 31.95 0.48
CA ALA A 776 24.23 32.46 0.70
C ALA A 776 24.28 33.91 1.24
N GLY A 777 23.25 34.72 0.93
CA GLY A 777 23.13 36.11 1.39
C GLY A 777 22.62 36.27 2.82
N LEU A 778 22.16 35.19 3.47
CA LEU A 778 21.53 35.21 4.79
C LEU A 778 22.58 35.10 5.92
N THR A 779 23.55 36.01 5.91
CA THR A 779 24.74 35.96 6.79
C THR A 779 24.45 36.12 8.29
N SER A 780 23.22 36.50 8.65
CA SER A 780 22.72 36.56 10.03
C SER A 780 22.27 35.21 10.58
N LEU A 781 22.21 34.16 9.74
CA LEU A 781 21.74 32.83 10.16
C LEU A 781 22.64 32.24 11.25
N GLN A 782 22.01 31.87 12.36
CA GLN A 782 22.62 31.17 13.49
C GLN A 782 22.25 29.69 13.49
N ARG A 783 21.04 29.36 13.02
CA ARG A 783 20.57 27.98 12.88
C ARG A 783 19.94 27.75 11.51
N LEU A 784 20.38 26.68 10.87
CA LEU A 784 19.83 26.19 9.62
C LEU A 784 19.56 24.69 9.74
N ASP A 785 18.29 24.31 9.60
CA ASP A 785 17.86 22.92 9.61
C ASP A 785 17.39 22.52 8.21
N LEU A 786 18.12 21.60 7.59
CA LEU A 786 17.90 21.05 6.26
C LEU A 786 17.73 19.52 6.32
N ASN A 787 17.40 18.97 7.49
CA ASN A 787 17.19 17.53 7.63
C ASN A 787 16.10 17.03 6.67
N ASP A 788 16.23 15.80 6.16
CA ASP A 788 15.23 15.18 5.29
C ASP A 788 14.90 16.02 4.03
N THR A 789 15.88 16.79 3.53
CA THR A 789 15.77 17.53 2.26
C THR A 789 16.54 16.85 1.12
N GLN A 790 16.31 17.30 -0.12
CA GLN A 790 16.97 16.76 -1.31
C GLN A 790 18.30 17.44 -1.65
N VAL A 791 18.90 18.15 -0.70
CA VAL A 791 20.17 18.85 -0.91
C VAL A 791 21.32 17.86 -1.14
N VAL A 792 22.08 18.08 -2.22
CA VAL A 792 23.23 17.25 -2.59
C VAL A 792 24.55 17.96 -2.34
N ASN A 793 24.60 19.29 -2.47
CA ASN A 793 25.82 20.08 -2.37
C ASN A 793 25.57 21.33 -1.56
N VAL A 794 26.58 21.74 -0.77
CA VAL A 794 26.51 22.92 0.12
C VAL A 794 27.60 23.99 -0.12
N PRO A 795 28.15 24.21 -1.34
CA PRO A 795 29.28 25.14 -1.58
C PRO A 795 29.04 26.56 -1.07
N LEU A 796 27.78 26.97 -1.02
CA LEU A 796 27.37 28.34 -0.74
C LEU A 796 27.07 28.57 0.74
N LEU A 797 27.12 27.54 1.59
CA LEU A 797 27.07 27.69 3.05
C LEU A 797 28.38 28.28 3.61
N ALA A 798 29.48 28.27 2.86
CA ALA A 798 30.79 28.76 3.30
C ALA A 798 30.78 30.24 3.77
N GLY A 799 29.82 31.04 3.28
CA GLY A 799 29.66 32.45 3.66
C GLY A 799 28.85 32.68 4.94
N LEU A 800 28.19 31.65 5.50
CA LEU A 800 27.28 31.76 6.65
C LEU A 800 28.03 31.63 7.99
N THR A 801 29.04 32.47 8.18
CA THR A 801 29.98 32.36 9.32
C THR A 801 29.37 32.61 10.71
N SER A 802 28.13 33.12 10.77
CA SER A 802 27.36 33.26 12.01
C SER A 802 26.70 31.95 12.49
N LEU A 803 26.74 30.88 11.68
CA LEU A 803 26.11 29.61 12.01
C LEU A 803 26.71 29.00 13.28
N GLN A 804 25.84 28.66 14.22
CA GLN A 804 26.13 27.95 15.45
C GLN A 804 25.61 26.51 15.39
N SER A 805 24.53 26.27 14.64
CA SER A 805 23.91 24.95 14.48
C SER A 805 23.53 24.71 13.02
N LEU A 806 23.98 23.58 12.48
CA LEU A 806 23.68 23.13 11.13
C LEU A 806 23.24 21.66 11.16
N SER A 807 22.09 21.38 10.57
CA SER A 807 21.57 20.02 10.45
C SER A 807 21.35 19.69 8.97
N LEU A 808 22.06 18.66 8.51
CA LEU A 808 22.05 18.15 7.12
C LEU A 808 21.75 16.64 7.11
N GLY A 809 21.15 16.13 8.18
CA GLY A 809 20.81 14.73 8.34
C GLY A 809 19.85 14.26 7.26
N ASP A 810 19.95 12.99 6.85
CA ASP A 810 19.03 12.38 5.89
C ASP A 810 19.02 13.07 4.51
N THR A 811 20.12 13.78 4.18
CA THR A 811 20.35 14.41 2.87
C THR A 811 21.31 13.60 1.99
N GLN A 812 21.59 14.08 0.78
CA GLN A 812 22.50 13.42 -0.16
C GLN A 812 23.89 14.07 -0.20
N VAL A 813 24.23 14.91 0.79
CA VAL A 813 25.50 15.61 0.87
C VAL A 813 26.67 14.64 1.03
N GLY A 814 27.71 14.82 0.21
CA GLY A 814 28.96 14.06 0.32
C GLY A 814 30.21 14.93 0.48
N ASP A 815 30.20 16.15 -0.08
CA ASP A 815 31.30 17.11 0.03
C ASP A 815 31.00 18.17 1.11
N VAL A 816 31.78 18.12 2.19
CA VAL A 816 31.71 19.06 3.32
C VAL A 816 32.85 20.09 3.32
N THR A 817 33.66 20.16 2.26
CA THR A 817 34.66 21.24 2.06
C THR A 817 34.13 22.65 2.35
N PRO A 818 32.88 22.99 1.98
CA PRO A 818 32.32 24.32 2.22
C PRO A 818 32.16 24.68 3.70
N LEU A 819 32.17 23.68 4.60
CA LEU A 819 31.99 23.90 6.04
C LEU A 819 33.27 24.34 6.75
N ALA A 820 34.45 24.21 6.11
CA ALA A 820 35.75 24.42 6.76
C ALA A 820 35.95 25.81 7.38
N GLY A 821 35.26 26.83 6.87
CA GLY A 821 35.33 28.21 7.37
C GLY A 821 34.34 28.55 8.49
N LEU A 822 33.44 27.63 8.86
CA LEU A 822 32.35 27.89 9.81
C LEU A 822 32.79 27.71 11.26
N THR A 823 33.86 28.40 11.67
CA THR A 823 34.52 28.21 12.98
C THR A 823 33.67 28.57 14.20
N GLY A 824 32.53 29.24 14.00
CA GLY A 824 31.53 29.50 15.04
C GLY A 824 30.56 28.34 15.32
N LEU A 825 30.64 27.25 14.54
CA LEU A 825 29.72 26.12 14.63
C LEU A 825 29.94 25.35 15.94
N GLN A 826 28.86 25.13 16.68
CA GLN A 826 28.82 24.39 17.95
C GLN A 826 28.15 23.03 17.80
N SER A 827 27.22 22.89 16.85
CA SER A 827 26.51 21.65 16.57
C SER A 827 26.41 21.39 15.07
N LEU A 828 26.83 20.20 14.67
CA LEU A 828 26.75 19.70 13.30
C LEU A 828 26.16 18.28 13.30
N SER A 829 25.10 18.07 12.53
CA SER A 829 24.62 16.72 12.21
C SER A 829 24.70 16.47 10.71
N LEU A 830 25.35 15.37 10.37
CA LEU A 830 25.55 14.82 9.03
C LEU A 830 25.06 13.37 8.96
N ARG A 831 24.15 12.97 9.88
CA ARG A 831 23.63 11.60 9.94
C ARG A 831 23.01 11.15 8.62
N ASN A 832 23.11 9.88 8.27
CA ASN A 832 22.49 9.31 7.06
C ASN A 832 22.87 10.06 5.76
N THR A 833 24.09 10.60 5.68
CA THR A 833 24.59 11.29 4.47
C THR A 833 25.65 10.47 3.73
N LYS A 834 26.18 10.99 2.61
CA LYS A 834 27.22 10.34 1.79
C LYS A 834 28.63 10.84 2.10
N VAL A 835 28.82 11.46 3.27
CA VAL A 835 30.13 11.98 3.68
C VAL A 835 31.11 10.83 3.92
N VAL A 836 32.30 10.98 3.35
CA VAL A 836 33.44 10.05 3.50
C VAL A 836 34.63 10.77 4.12
N ASP A 837 34.92 12.00 3.66
CA ASP A 837 36.05 12.81 4.09
C ASP A 837 35.61 13.91 5.06
N VAL A 838 36.11 13.85 6.29
CA VAL A 838 35.89 14.84 7.36
C VAL A 838 37.07 15.79 7.55
N THR A 839 38.10 15.75 6.69
CA THR A 839 39.23 16.70 6.70
C THR A 839 38.80 18.17 6.78
N PRO A 840 37.74 18.60 6.06
CA PRO A 840 37.24 19.98 6.17
C PRO A 840 36.81 20.39 7.58
N LEU A 841 36.46 19.45 8.46
CA LEU A 841 35.98 19.75 9.81
C LEU A 841 37.10 20.05 10.81
N ALA A 842 38.37 19.78 10.48
CA ALA A 842 39.50 19.87 11.42
C ALA A 842 39.67 21.25 12.08
N GLY A 843 39.26 22.33 11.41
CA GLY A 843 39.35 23.70 11.93
C GLY A 843 38.19 24.13 12.84
N LEU A 844 37.17 23.31 13.02
CA LEU A 844 35.94 23.65 13.76
C LEU A 844 36.08 23.44 15.27
N THR A 845 37.15 23.98 15.88
CA THR A 845 37.55 23.67 17.26
C THR A 845 36.54 24.08 18.35
N GLY A 846 35.55 24.90 18.00
CA GLY A 846 34.41 25.25 18.86
C GLY A 846 33.25 24.24 18.85
N LEU A 847 33.33 23.19 18.03
CA LEU A 847 32.28 22.18 17.88
C LEU A 847 32.13 21.36 19.17
N GLN A 848 30.90 21.29 19.68
CA GLN A 848 30.53 20.58 20.91
C GLN A 848 29.76 19.29 20.60
N ARG A 849 28.98 19.28 19.52
CA ARG A 849 28.20 18.12 19.07
C ARG A 849 28.49 17.82 17.60
N LEU A 850 28.96 16.61 17.33
CA LEU A 850 29.14 16.08 15.99
C LEU A 850 28.42 14.75 15.86
N ASP A 851 27.54 14.65 14.88
CA ASP A 851 26.78 13.44 14.58
C ASP A 851 27.07 13.01 13.13
N LEU A 852 27.71 11.84 13.00
CA LEU A 852 28.13 11.21 11.76
C LEU A 852 27.49 9.82 11.59
N MET A 853 26.40 9.54 12.30
CA MET A 853 25.70 8.26 12.26
C MET A 853 25.39 7.84 10.80
N ASN A 854 25.63 6.57 10.47
CA ASN A 854 25.36 5.96 9.17
C ASN A 854 25.92 6.79 7.99
N THR A 855 27.17 7.20 8.13
CA THR A 855 27.97 7.80 7.05
C THR A 855 29.07 6.83 6.61
N GLN A 856 29.83 7.19 5.58
CA GLN A 856 30.91 6.34 5.05
C GLN A 856 32.29 6.79 5.54
N VAL A 857 32.35 7.52 6.66
CA VAL A 857 33.60 8.00 7.25
C VAL A 857 34.38 6.81 7.80
N GLY A 858 35.65 6.70 7.40
CA GLY A 858 36.59 5.70 7.93
C GLY A 858 37.80 6.30 8.64
N ASP A 859 38.20 7.52 8.26
CA ASP A 859 39.34 8.24 8.84
C ASP A 859 38.85 9.37 9.74
N VAL A 860 39.06 9.24 11.04
CA VAL A 860 38.72 10.25 12.06
C VAL A 860 39.95 11.03 12.55
N THR A 861 41.11 10.91 11.91
CA THR A 861 42.29 11.74 12.25
C THR A 861 42.03 13.25 12.17
N PRO A 862 41.20 13.78 11.25
CA PRO A 862 40.89 15.21 11.25
C PRO A 862 40.17 15.72 12.50
N LEU A 863 39.55 14.84 13.30
CA LEU A 863 38.79 15.23 14.48
C LEU A 863 39.68 15.51 15.72
N ALA A 864 40.98 15.21 15.66
CA ALA A 864 41.89 15.24 16.81
C ALA A 864 41.95 16.58 17.56
N GLU A 865 41.80 17.69 16.83
CA GLU A 865 41.90 19.06 17.38
C GLU A 865 40.55 19.61 17.88
N LEU A 866 39.45 18.86 17.73
CA LEU A 866 38.09 19.26 18.12
C LEU A 866 37.85 19.10 19.63
N THR A 867 38.78 19.61 20.43
CA THR A 867 38.86 19.44 21.89
C THR A 867 37.66 19.97 22.69
N SER A 868 36.77 20.76 22.07
CA SER A 868 35.50 21.18 22.67
C SER A 868 34.38 20.15 22.56
N LEU A 869 34.58 19.05 21.82
CA LEU A 869 33.57 18.01 21.61
C LEU A 869 33.13 17.41 22.95
N GLN A 870 31.82 17.33 23.12
CA GLN A 870 31.12 16.68 24.24
C GLN A 870 30.30 15.49 23.75
N TYR A 871 29.83 15.52 22.50
CA TYR A 871 29.05 14.45 21.88
C TYR A 871 29.65 14.10 20.51
N LEU A 872 30.00 12.83 20.34
CA LEU A 872 30.44 12.26 19.07
C LEU A 872 29.68 10.96 18.78
N ASP A 873 28.99 10.93 17.65
CA ASP A 873 28.25 9.75 17.18
C ASP A 873 28.86 9.25 15.87
N LEU A 874 29.37 8.03 15.91
CA LEU A 874 30.02 7.32 14.80
C LEU A 874 29.33 5.98 14.51
N MET A 875 28.07 5.80 14.96
CA MET A 875 27.30 4.59 14.68
C MET A 875 27.27 4.29 13.18
N ASP A 876 27.38 3.01 12.81
CA ASP A 876 27.25 2.53 11.42
C ASP A 876 28.21 3.25 10.44
N THR A 877 29.40 3.63 10.93
CA THR A 877 30.49 4.18 10.10
C THR A 877 31.54 3.12 9.76
N GLN A 878 32.52 3.47 8.92
CA GLN A 878 33.61 2.59 8.50
C GLN A 878 34.88 2.78 9.34
N VAL A 879 34.76 3.38 10.52
CA VAL A 879 35.91 3.67 11.40
C VAL A 879 36.52 2.37 11.93
N VAL A 880 37.84 2.30 11.88
CA VAL A 880 38.65 1.20 12.43
C VAL A 880 39.60 1.73 13.52
N ASP A 881 40.27 2.85 13.25
CA ASP A 881 41.26 3.45 14.15
C ASP A 881 40.69 4.70 14.83
N VAL A 882 40.62 4.66 16.16
CA VAL A 882 40.14 5.75 17.02
C VAL A 882 41.27 6.43 17.81
N THR A 883 42.54 6.16 17.50
CA THR A 883 43.70 6.72 18.22
C THR A 883 43.73 8.25 18.23
N SER A 884 43.23 8.89 17.17
CA SER A 884 43.12 10.34 17.07
C SER A 884 42.18 10.97 18.09
N LEU A 885 41.25 10.19 18.67
CA LEU A 885 40.28 10.69 19.64
C LEU A 885 40.89 10.91 21.04
N ALA A 886 42.11 10.43 21.31
CA ALA A 886 42.74 10.49 22.64
C ALA A 886 42.83 11.90 23.25
N GLY A 887 42.86 12.95 22.43
CA GLY A 887 42.92 14.35 22.86
C GLY A 887 41.57 14.96 23.28
N LEU A 888 40.45 14.28 23.03
CA LEU A 888 39.08 14.82 23.22
C LEU A 888 38.59 14.70 24.66
N THR A 889 39.35 15.22 25.62
CA THR A 889 39.13 15.00 27.06
C THR A 889 37.82 15.58 27.62
N ASN A 890 37.12 16.44 26.86
CA ASN A 890 35.79 16.96 27.20
C ASN A 890 34.64 16.06 26.71
N LEU A 891 34.95 14.99 25.96
CA LEU A 891 33.94 14.09 25.39
C LEU A 891 33.18 13.38 26.50
N GLN A 892 31.85 13.47 26.47
CA GLN A 892 30.93 12.88 27.46
C GLN A 892 30.17 11.70 26.87
N PHE A 893 29.89 11.75 25.56
CA PHE A 893 29.19 10.70 24.83
C PHE A 893 29.98 10.29 23.60
N LEU A 894 30.23 8.98 23.46
CA LEU A 894 30.85 8.36 22.30
C LEU A 894 30.06 7.11 21.88
N ASP A 895 29.52 7.13 20.67
CA ASP A 895 28.86 5.99 20.05
C ASP A 895 29.75 5.42 18.93
N LEU A 896 30.15 4.16 19.06
CA LEU A 896 30.97 3.43 18.09
C LEU A 896 30.22 2.19 17.55
N ARG A 897 28.89 2.16 17.64
CA ARG A 897 28.11 1.00 17.25
C ARG A 897 28.33 0.58 15.81
N ASN A 898 28.40 -0.72 15.58
CA ASN A 898 28.58 -1.33 14.26
C ASN A 898 29.77 -0.76 13.47
N THR A 899 30.80 -0.28 14.17
CA THR A 899 32.08 0.09 13.56
C THR A 899 33.03 -1.11 13.54
N GLN A 900 34.20 -0.95 12.93
CA GLN A 900 35.21 -2.00 12.81
C GLN A 900 36.36 -1.82 13.82
N VAL A 901 36.12 -1.07 14.90
CA VAL A 901 37.14 -0.81 15.94
C VAL A 901 37.41 -2.08 16.75
N ASP A 902 38.69 -2.42 16.90
CA ASP A 902 39.19 -3.58 17.65
C ASP A 902 40.14 -3.22 18.82
N ASP A 903 40.64 -1.97 18.86
CA ASP A 903 41.48 -1.42 19.93
C ASP A 903 40.93 -0.08 20.46
N VAL A 904 40.68 -0.02 21.77
CA VAL A 904 40.21 1.17 22.50
C VAL A 904 41.23 1.67 23.54
N ALA A 905 42.49 1.25 23.47
CA ALA A 905 43.53 1.67 24.40
C ALA A 905 43.68 3.19 24.50
N CYS A 906 43.49 3.91 23.38
CA CYS A 906 43.56 5.36 23.33
C CYS A 906 42.44 6.05 24.14
N LEU A 907 41.30 5.39 24.37
CA LEU A 907 40.15 5.99 25.05
C LEU A 907 40.42 6.22 26.53
N MET A 908 41.42 5.56 27.14
CA MET A 908 41.75 5.69 28.57
C MET A 908 42.06 7.14 29.01
N THR A 909 42.31 8.05 28.06
CA THR A 909 42.57 9.47 28.32
C THR A 909 41.28 10.31 28.43
N LEU A 910 40.12 9.77 28.05
CA LEU A 910 38.83 10.48 27.99
C LEU A 910 38.16 10.58 29.36
N SER A 911 38.76 11.34 30.28
CA SER A 911 38.35 11.41 31.68
C SER A 911 36.93 11.95 31.92
N SER A 912 36.33 12.65 30.95
CA SER A 912 34.96 13.16 31.04
C SER A 912 33.92 12.21 30.43
N LEU A 913 34.32 11.06 29.87
CA LEU A 913 33.42 10.17 29.16
C LEU A 913 32.42 9.54 30.13
N GLN A 914 31.13 9.75 29.86
CA GLN A 914 30.01 9.28 30.68
C GLN A 914 29.26 8.12 30.03
N THR A 915 29.18 8.10 28.71
CA THR A 915 28.51 7.06 27.94
C THR A 915 29.41 6.60 26.80
N LEU A 916 29.60 5.29 26.71
CA LEU A 916 30.34 4.63 25.64
C LEU A 916 29.52 3.46 25.11
N ASP A 917 29.22 3.47 23.82
CA ASP A 917 28.55 2.37 23.15
C ASP A 917 29.50 1.68 22.17
N LEU A 918 29.75 0.38 22.41
CA LEU A 918 30.63 -0.47 21.60
C LEU A 918 29.86 -1.60 20.90
N THR A 919 28.52 -1.52 20.82
CA THR A 919 27.71 -2.60 20.25
C THR A 919 28.17 -2.99 18.86
N GLY A 920 28.34 -4.29 18.60
CA GLY A 920 28.73 -4.79 17.27
C GLY A 920 30.13 -4.39 16.80
N THR A 921 31.00 -3.92 17.69
CA THR A 921 32.44 -3.71 17.41
C THR A 921 33.24 -5.01 17.54
N GLN A 922 34.54 -4.97 17.21
CA GLN A 922 35.46 -6.12 17.25
C GLN A 922 36.36 -6.11 18.49
N ILE A 923 35.95 -5.41 19.55
CA ILE A 923 36.71 -5.30 20.80
C ILE A 923 36.78 -6.66 21.51
N SER A 924 37.96 -6.98 22.05
CA SER A 924 38.15 -8.20 22.87
C SER A 924 38.78 -7.92 24.24
N ASP A 925 39.43 -6.77 24.41
CA ASP A 925 40.05 -6.34 25.67
C ASP A 925 39.40 -5.04 26.19
N VAL A 926 38.76 -5.14 27.36
CA VAL A 926 38.13 -4.00 28.05
C VAL A 926 39.03 -3.36 29.12
N THR A 927 40.26 -3.84 29.30
CA THR A 927 41.21 -3.33 30.31
C THR A 927 41.39 -1.79 30.23
N PRO A 928 41.50 -1.17 29.04
CA PRO A 928 41.64 0.29 28.96
C PRO A 928 40.45 1.07 29.56
N LEU A 929 39.25 0.49 29.53
CA LEU A 929 38.01 1.13 29.98
C LEU A 929 37.92 1.23 31.52
N ALA A 930 38.76 0.47 32.24
CA ALA A 930 38.85 0.55 33.69
C ALA A 930 39.35 1.91 34.20
N ALA A 931 40.11 2.64 33.37
CA ALA A 931 40.64 3.97 33.72
C ALA A 931 39.62 5.12 33.57
N LEU A 932 38.41 4.84 33.04
CA LEU A 932 37.39 5.84 32.74
C LEU A 932 36.49 6.11 33.95
N ASP A 933 37.00 6.81 34.97
CA ASP A 933 36.30 7.02 36.25
C ASP A 933 34.87 7.61 36.12
N SER A 934 34.65 8.49 35.12
CA SER A 934 33.36 9.17 34.89
C SER A 934 32.31 8.35 34.13
N LEU A 935 32.69 7.16 33.61
CA LEU A 935 31.82 6.39 32.70
C LEU A 935 30.63 5.78 33.45
N GLY A 936 29.44 6.34 33.27
CA GLY A 936 28.21 5.85 33.91
C GLY A 936 27.54 4.71 33.16
N SER A 937 27.72 4.63 31.84
CA SER A 937 27.08 3.62 30.99
C SER A 937 28.06 3.07 29.96
N LEU A 938 28.09 1.75 29.82
CA LEU A 938 28.90 1.02 28.85
C LEU A 938 28.07 -0.07 28.18
N ASP A 939 27.85 0.05 26.87
CA ASP A 939 27.20 -1.00 26.09
C ASP A 939 28.22 -1.86 25.35
N LEU A 940 28.15 -3.18 25.59
CA LEU A 940 29.03 -4.20 25.03
C LEU A 940 28.25 -5.23 24.21
N THR A 941 27.00 -4.96 23.87
CA THR A 941 26.11 -5.91 23.21
C THR A 941 26.72 -6.42 21.90
N GLY A 942 26.74 -7.75 21.74
CA GLY A 942 27.25 -8.38 20.52
C GLY A 942 28.77 -8.31 20.31
N VAL A 943 29.54 -7.88 21.32
CA VAL A 943 31.01 -7.87 21.30
C VAL A 943 31.56 -9.23 21.79
N GLU A 944 32.63 -9.74 21.16
CA GLU A 944 33.26 -11.04 21.51
C GLU A 944 34.20 -10.98 22.73
N ILE A 945 33.70 -10.50 23.88
CA ILE A 945 34.49 -10.40 25.12
C ILE A 945 34.42 -11.72 25.92
N VAL A 946 35.53 -12.09 26.56
CA VAL A 946 35.64 -13.30 27.40
C VAL A 946 35.89 -12.97 28.88
N ASP A 947 36.36 -11.76 29.22
CA ASP A 947 36.68 -11.35 30.59
C ASP A 947 36.24 -9.91 30.90
N LEU A 948 35.41 -9.75 31.94
CA LEU A 948 34.96 -8.45 32.47
C LEU A 948 35.64 -8.10 33.81
N SER A 949 36.55 -8.92 34.30
CA SER A 949 37.27 -8.69 35.57
C SER A 949 37.99 -7.33 35.65
N PRO A 950 38.52 -6.73 34.56
CA PRO A 950 39.10 -5.39 34.64
C PRO A 950 38.11 -4.29 35.08
N LEU A 951 36.80 -4.51 34.91
CA LEU A 951 35.75 -3.55 35.26
C LEU A 951 35.10 -3.83 36.64
N GLN A 952 35.56 -4.85 37.37
CA GLN A 952 34.91 -5.36 38.58
C GLN A 952 34.66 -4.30 39.67
N GLU A 953 35.64 -3.41 39.94
CA GLU A 953 35.48 -2.37 40.96
C GLU A 953 34.32 -1.41 40.62
N ARG A 954 34.20 -1.05 39.35
CA ARG A 954 33.20 -0.09 38.85
C ARG A 954 31.81 -0.73 38.79
N ILE A 955 31.76 -1.99 38.38
CA ILE A 955 30.56 -2.83 38.39
C ILE A 955 30.02 -2.99 39.83
N SER A 956 30.88 -3.38 40.77
CA SER A 956 30.49 -3.73 42.14
C SER A 956 30.13 -2.53 43.01
N THR A 957 30.62 -1.33 42.68
CA THR A 957 30.20 -0.07 43.29
C THR A 957 28.87 0.44 42.74
N GLY A 958 28.37 -0.10 41.62
CA GLY A 958 27.19 0.39 40.91
C GLY A 958 27.38 1.75 40.24
N SER A 959 28.65 2.18 40.06
CA SER A 959 29.00 3.40 39.34
C SER A 959 28.82 3.25 37.84
N LEU A 960 28.87 2.02 37.33
CA LEU A 960 28.75 1.68 35.92
C LEU A 960 27.50 0.81 35.68
N VAL A 961 26.64 1.23 34.74
CA VAL A 961 25.65 0.38 34.10
C VAL A 961 26.35 -0.34 32.94
N ILE A 962 26.30 -1.66 32.93
CA ILE A 962 26.78 -2.46 31.80
C ILE A 962 25.59 -3.00 31.04
N GLU A 963 25.60 -2.84 29.72
CA GLU A 963 24.66 -3.50 28.82
C GLU A 963 25.32 -4.71 28.14
N LEU A 964 24.63 -5.84 28.18
CA LEU A 964 25.10 -7.13 27.67
C LEU A 964 24.01 -7.81 26.84
N SER A 965 24.42 -8.65 25.89
CA SER A 965 23.50 -9.53 25.15
C SER A 965 23.12 -10.79 25.93
N GLU A 966 22.05 -11.45 25.48
CA GLU A 966 21.58 -12.76 25.99
C GLU A 966 22.70 -13.83 25.94
N GLU A 967 23.45 -13.87 24.84
CA GLU A 967 24.55 -14.81 24.63
C GLU A 967 25.72 -14.52 25.58
N GLN A 968 26.06 -13.26 25.79
CA GLN A 968 27.13 -12.85 26.70
C GLN A 968 26.80 -13.20 28.15
N LEU A 969 25.56 -12.97 28.60
CA LEU A 969 25.12 -13.38 29.94
C LEU A 969 25.20 -14.90 30.14
N THR A 970 24.86 -15.67 29.10
CA THR A 970 24.99 -17.13 29.12
C THR A 970 26.47 -17.55 29.14
N LEU A 971 27.32 -16.88 28.36
CA LEU A 971 28.76 -17.14 28.29
C LEU A 971 29.46 -16.84 29.63
N PHE A 972 29.11 -15.72 30.27
CA PHE A 972 29.71 -15.28 31.53
C PHE A 972 29.13 -15.98 32.77
N GLN A 973 28.13 -16.85 32.61
CA GLN A 973 27.33 -17.39 33.70
C GLN A 973 28.15 -17.90 34.90
N SER A 974 29.30 -18.55 34.67
CA SER A 974 30.15 -19.08 35.75
C SER A 974 30.94 -18.03 36.53
N HIS A 975 31.07 -16.80 36.02
CA HIS A 975 31.86 -15.71 36.59
C HIS A 975 31.01 -14.48 36.97
N LEU A 976 29.75 -14.39 36.51
CA LEU A 976 28.85 -13.27 36.83
C LEU A 976 28.67 -13.05 38.35
N SER A 977 28.66 -14.12 39.14
CA SER A 977 28.57 -14.02 40.60
C SER A 977 29.76 -13.33 41.25
N ASP A 978 30.95 -13.42 40.62
CA ASP A 978 32.18 -12.83 41.15
C ASP A 978 32.25 -11.32 40.87
N LEU A 979 31.54 -10.85 39.83
CA LEU A 979 31.52 -9.43 39.44
C LEU A 979 30.68 -8.55 40.37
N ASN A 980 29.76 -9.13 41.14
CA ASN A 980 28.81 -8.41 42.01
C ASN A 980 28.08 -7.29 41.27
N ILE A 981 27.49 -7.60 40.11
CA ILE A 981 26.80 -6.60 39.27
C ILE A 981 25.68 -5.93 40.07
N VAL A 982 25.71 -4.60 40.14
CA VAL A 982 24.68 -3.78 40.80
C VAL A 982 23.71 -3.18 39.79
N LYS A 983 24.17 -2.82 38.59
CA LYS A 983 23.35 -2.26 37.51
C LYS A 983 23.61 -2.98 36.19
N LEU A 984 22.55 -3.45 35.54
CA LEU A 984 22.60 -4.21 34.30
C LEU A 984 21.54 -3.70 33.32
N SER A 985 21.88 -3.57 32.04
CA SER A 985 20.91 -3.48 30.95
C SER A 985 21.04 -4.72 30.08
N ILE A 986 19.95 -5.19 29.47
CA ILE A 986 19.98 -6.33 28.56
C ILE A 986 19.16 -6.03 27.31
N GLY A 987 19.85 -5.69 26.23
CA GLY A 987 19.25 -5.44 24.93
C GLY A 987 18.92 -6.72 24.15
N ASN A 988 17.93 -6.64 23.25
CA ASN A 988 17.60 -7.65 22.24
C ASN A 988 17.26 -9.07 22.76
N VAL A 989 16.70 -9.17 23.98
CA VAL A 989 16.25 -10.45 24.55
C VAL A 989 14.87 -10.83 24.04
N LYS A 990 14.67 -12.10 23.65
CA LYS A 990 13.33 -12.60 23.29
C LYS A 990 12.57 -13.18 24.47
N THR A 991 13.27 -13.81 25.39
CA THR A 991 12.69 -14.41 26.58
C THR A 991 13.70 -14.39 27.72
N LEU A 992 13.26 -14.13 28.95
CA LEU A 992 14.15 -14.24 30.10
C LEU A 992 14.47 -15.68 30.46
N GLN A 993 13.75 -16.68 29.94
CA GLN A 993 13.93 -18.08 30.32
C GLN A 993 15.34 -18.61 30.03
N THR A 994 15.96 -18.15 28.95
CA THR A 994 17.31 -18.55 28.55
C THR A 994 18.39 -18.00 29.49
N VAL A 995 18.15 -16.84 30.09
CA VAL A 995 19.08 -16.16 31.02
C VAL A 995 18.71 -16.32 32.50
N VAL A 996 17.66 -17.09 32.83
CA VAL A 996 17.25 -17.37 34.23
C VAL A 996 18.42 -17.78 35.09
N ALA A 997 19.20 -18.74 34.61
CA ALA A 997 20.28 -19.32 35.39
C ALA A 997 21.43 -18.31 35.60
N ALA A 998 21.61 -17.34 34.70
CA ALA A 998 22.56 -16.24 34.86
C ALA A 998 22.00 -15.19 35.85
N LEU A 999 20.79 -14.68 35.61
CA LEU A 999 20.15 -13.66 36.45
C LEU A 999 20.00 -14.12 37.91
N SER A 1000 19.68 -15.39 38.14
CA SER A 1000 19.54 -15.96 39.50
C SER A 1000 20.83 -15.92 40.33
N THR A 1001 21.99 -15.70 39.72
CA THR A 1001 23.28 -15.56 40.43
C THR A 1001 23.57 -14.12 40.87
N LEU A 1002 22.88 -13.13 40.30
CA LEU A 1002 23.12 -11.70 40.49
C LEU A 1002 22.39 -11.15 41.72
N ASN A 1003 22.74 -11.65 42.90
CA ASN A 1003 22.07 -11.30 44.15
C ASN A 1003 22.30 -9.84 44.59
N THR A 1004 23.27 -9.13 44.01
CA THR A 1004 23.59 -7.71 44.30
C THR A 1004 22.84 -6.74 43.39
N LEU A 1005 22.09 -7.23 42.41
CA LEU A 1005 21.47 -6.40 41.39
C LEU A 1005 20.38 -5.49 41.98
N GLN A 1006 20.50 -4.19 41.74
CA GLN A 1006 19.59 -3.14 42.20
C GLN A 1006 18.93 -2.40 41.04
N PHE A 1007 19.53 -2.40 39.86
CA PHE A 1007 19.01 -1.76 38.67
C PHE A 1007 19.02 -2.76 37.52
N ILE A 1008 17.88 -2.95 36.86
CA ILE A 1008 17.81 -3.69 35.61
C ILE A 1008 16.96 -2.96 34.57
N ASP A 1009 17.51 -2.79 33.37
CA ASP A 1009 16.78 -2.30 32.20
C ASP A 1009 16.65 -3.42 31.17
N LEU A 1010 15.41 -3.67 30.73
CA LEU A 1010 15.03 -4.67 29.73
C LEU A 1010 14.14 -4.04 28.65
N SER A 1011 14.21 -2.73 28.48
CA SER A 1011 13.38 -1.97 27.53
C SER A 1011 13.71 -2.36 26.08
N ASP A 1012 12.76 -2.13 25.17
CA ASP A 1012 12.90 -2.41 23.73
C ASP A 1012 13.21 -3.89 23.40
N THR A 1013 12.85 -4.80 24.30
CA THR A 1013 12.99 -6.24 24.12
C THR A 1013 11.66 -6.91 23.78
N LYS A 1014 11.71 -8.19 23.36
CA LYS A 1014 10.49 -8.97 23.03
C LYS A 1014 9.98 -9.81 24.20
N ILE A 1015 10.35 -9.44 25.42
CA ILE A 1015 9.98 -10.18 26.63
C ILE A 1015 8.47 -10.12 26.85
N GLU A 1016 7.88 -11.28 27.09
CA GLU A 1016 6.47 -11.44 27.50
C GLU A 1016 6.35 -11.92 28.95
N ASP A 1017 7.29 -12.77 29.41
CA ASP A 1017 7.28 -13.43 30.71
C ASP A 1017 8.39 -12.89 31.62
N VAL A 1018 7.99 -12.29 32.75
CA VAL A 1018 8.87 -11.71 33.77
C VAL A 1018 8.99 -12.55 35.04
N THR A 1019 8.56 -13.83 35.01
CA THR A 1019 8.60 -14.73 36.18
C THR A 1019 9.98 -14.84 36.80
N THR A 1020 11.03 -14.82 35.97
CA THR A 1020 12.44 -14.85 36.38
C THR A 1020 12.82 -13.69 37.29
N LEU A 1021 12.19 -12.52 37.15
CA LEU A 1021 12.53 -11.34 37.93
C LEU A 1021 12.09 -11.48 39.39
N ALA A 1022 11.12 -12.35 39.70
CA ALA A 1022 10.61 -12.56 41.05
C ALA A 1022 11.69 -12.96 42.08
N THR A 1023 12.83 -13.49 41.63
CA THR A 1023 13.95 -13.86 42.51
C THR A 1023 14.89 -12.71 42.84
N LEU A 1024 14.80 -11.58 42.13
CA LEU A 1024 15.74 -10.45 42.24
C LEU A 1024 15.28 -9.43 43.30
N THR A 1025 15.09 -9.88 44.53
CA THR A 1025 14.44 -9.10 45.60
C THR A 1025 15.21 -7.86 46.06
N ASN A 1026 16.45 -7.65 45.61
CA ASN A 1026 17.24 -6.45 45.89
C ASN A 1026 17.04 -5.32 44.87
N LEU A 1027 16.23 -5.55 43.82
CA LEU A 1027 15.92 -4.53 42.82
C LEU A 1027 15.28 -3.29 43.44
N ARG A 1028 15.77 -2.14 43.01
CA ARG A 1028 15.29 -0.78 43.30
C ARG A 1028 14.75 -0.10 42.05
N TYR A 1029 15.30 -0.41 40.88
CA TYR A 1029 14.88 0.10 39.59
C TYR A 1029 14.64 -1.06 38.61
N LEU A 1030 13.50 -1.01 37.91
CA LEU A 1030 13.14 -1.93 36.83
C LEU A 1030 12.49 -1.17 35.68
N SER A 1031 13.04 -1.31 34.46
CA SER A 1031 12.39 -0.85 33.23
C SER A 1031 12.08 -2.02 32.30
N LEU A 1032 10.84 -2.03 31.78
CA LEU A 1032 10.30 -3.01 30.82
C LEU A 1032 9.63 -2.26 29.66
N ASN A 1033 10.10 -1.07 29.32
CA ASN A 1033 9.44 -0.22 28.33
C ASN A 1033 9.44 -0.84 26.95
N ASP A 1034 8.36 -0.63 26.20
CA ASP A 1034 8.24 -1.09 24.81
C ASP A 1034 8.40 -2.63 24.66
N THR A 1035 8.08 -3.37 25.72
CA THR A 1035 8.05 -4.84 25.73
C THR A 1035 6.65 -5.41 25.49
N GLN A 1036 6.52 -6.74 25.43
CA GLN A 1036 5.25 -7.43 25.20
C GLN A 1036 4.62 -7.96 26.50
N VAL A 1037 5.13 -7.54 27.66
CA VAL A 1037 4.65 -7.98 28.97
C VAL A 1037 3.18 -7.59 29.16
N ALA A 1038 2.38 -8.56 29.61
CA ALA A 1038 0.98 -8.37 29.96
C ALA A 1038 0.67 -8.74 31.43
N ASP A 1039 1.42 -9.71 31.98
CA ASP A 1039 1.26 -10.18 33.36
C ASP A 1039 2.41 -9.67 34.25
N VAL A 1040 2.07 -8.81 35.21
CA VAL A 1040 3.01 -8.26 36.21
C VAL A 1040 2.89 -8.95 37.58
N ALA A 1041 2.12 -10.05 37.70
CA ALA A 1041 2.02 -10.82 38.93
C ALA A 1041 3.37 -11.19 39.55
N PRO A 1042 4.41 -11.58 38.78
CA PRO A 1042 5.72 -11.89 39.35
C PRO A 1042 6.41 -10.70 40.04
N LEU A 1043 6.06 -9.46 39.68
CA LEU A 1043 6.70 -8.28 40.28
C LEU A 1043 6.29 -8.07 41.73
N MET A 1044 5.20 -8.70 42.21
CA MET A 1044 4.71 -8.56 43.58
C MET A 1044 5.70 -9.00 44.66
N TYR A 1045 6.74 -9.75 44.29
CA TYR A 1045 7.80 -10.21 45.19
C TYR A 1045 8.95 -9.19 45.34
N LEU A 1046 8.93 -8.09 44.58
CA LEU A 1046 9.95 -7.04 44.59
C LEU A 1046 9.58 -5.87 45.53
N ASP A 1047 9.24 -6.17 46.79
CA ASP A 1047 8.74 -5.18 47.77
C ASP A 1047 9.67 -3.98 48.05
N GLY A 1048 10.96 -4.13 47.74
CA GLY A 1048 11.97 -3.10 47.79
C GLY A 1048 12.05 -2.16 46.57
N LEU A 1049 11.27 -2.40 45.52
CA LEU A 1049 11.32 -1.62 44.28
C LEU A 1049 10.88 -0.17 44.52
N GLN A 1050 11.68 0.78 44.03
CA GLN A 1050 11.47 2.22 44.17
C GLN A 1050 11.03 2.87 42.85
N GLU A 1051 11.52 2.36 41.72
CA GLU A 1051 11.18 2.86 40.39
C GLU A 1051 10.79 1.71 39.46
N LEU A 1052 9.63 1.85 38.81
CA LEU A 1052 9.12 0.91 37.84
C LEU A 1052 8.63 1.65 36.60
N SER A 1053 9.15 1.26 35.43
CA SER A 1053 8.68 1.74 34.13
C SER A 1053 8.21 0.55 33.30
N ILE A 1054 6.94 0.54 32.90
CA ILE A 1054 6.34 -0.46 32.02
C ILE A 1054 5.60 0.20 30.86
N ARG A 1055 6.15 1.32 30.37
CA ARG A 1055 5.58 2.12 29.29
C ARG A 1055 5.40 1.29 28.02
N ASN A 1056 4.32 1.55 27.29
CA ASN A 1056 4.00 0.90 26.01
C ASN A 1056 3.99 -0.64 26.08
N THR A 1057 3.59 -1.21 27.23
CA THR A 1057 3.39 -2.66 27.41
C THR A 1057 1.91 -3.03 27.30
N LYS A 1058 1.59 -4.33 27.33
CA LYS A 1058 0.22 -4.86 27.27
C LYS A 1058 -0.41 -5.05 28.66
N VAL A 1059 0.15 -4.42 29.69
CA VAL A 1059 -0.35 -4.56 31.05
C VAL A 1059 -1.68 -3.84 31.18
N ALA A 1060 -2.69 -4.56 31.65
CA ALA A 1060 -4.02 -4.02 31.98
C ALA A 1060 -4.34 -4.16 33.48
N ASP A 1061 -3.92 -5.28 34.10
CA ASP A 1061 -4.13 -5.53 35.54
C ASP A 1061 -2.91 -5.11 36.36
N VAL A 1062 -3.06 -4.02 37.11
CA VAL A 1062 -2.05 -3.49 38.04
C VAL A 1062 -2.28 -3.91 39.49
N MET A 1063 -3.22 -4.82 39.77
CA MET A 1063 -3.45 -5.37 41.12
C MET A 1063 -2.17 -5.92 41.77
N PRO A 1064 -1.27 -6.62 41.06
CA PRO A 1064 -0.02 -7.09 41.65
C PRO A 1064 0.90 -5.98 42.17
N LEU A 1065 0.79 -4.76 41.64
CA LEU A 1065 1.64 -3.64 42.04
C LEU A 1065 1.23 -3.05 43.40
N ALA A 1066 0.02 -3.33 43.90
CA ALA A 1066 -0.52 -2.74 45.14
C ALA A 1066 0.34 -3.04 46.39
N VAL A 1067 1.16 -4.09 46.36
CA VAL A 1067 2.06 -4.47 47.47
C VAL A 1067 3.40 -3.73 47.45
N LEU A 1068 3.74 -3.07 46.35
CA LEU A 1068 5.03 -2.40 46.12
C LEU A 1068 5.08 -1.02 46.78
N THR A 1069 4.82 -0.96 48.09
CA THR A 1069 4.63 0.32 48.83
C THR A 1069 5.87 1.20 48.92
N SER A 1070 7.03 0.68 48.50
CA SER A 1070 8.30 1.42 48.40
C SER A 1070 8.43 2.22 47.11
N LEU A 1071 7.51 2.06 46.13
CA LEU A 1071 7.55 2.78 44.86
C LEU A 1071 7.43 4.30 45.06
N GLU A 1072 8.40 5.02 44.50
CA GLU A 1072 8.50 6.47 44.43
C GLU A 1072 8.17 6.97 43.01
N THR A 1073 8.54 6.21 41.98
CA THR A 1073 8.26 6.53 40.57
C THR A 1073 7.60 5.36 39.85
N LEU A 1074 6.50 5.63 39.16
CA LEU A 1074 5.78 4.63 38.37
C LEU A 1074 5.38 5.22 37.01
N ASP A 1075 5.81 4.58 35.93
CA ASP A 1075 5.39 4.90 34.56
C ASP A 1075 4.57 3.76 33.95
N LEU A 1076 3.31 4.07 33.67
CA LEU A 1076 2.32 3.20 33.03
C LEU A 1076 1.87 3.77 31.68
N SER A 1077 2.58 4.75 31.12
CA SER A 1077 2.12 5.42 29.90
C SER A 1077 2.00 4.47 28.71
N GLY A 1078 0.97 4.64 27.89
CA GLY A 1078 0.73 3.78 26.72
C GLY A 1078 0.40 2.32 27.05
N THR A 1079 0.02 2.01 28.29
CA THR A 1079 -0.49 0.68 28.70
C THR A 1079 -2.01 0.58 28.56
N GLU A 1080 -2.56 -0.62 28.72
CA GLU A 1080 -4.00 -0.92 28.64
C GLU A 1080 -4.71 -0.75 30.01
N VAL A 1081 -4.14 0.02 30.93
CA VAL A 1081 -4.66 0.20 32.30
C VAL A 1081 -5.88 1.15 32.33
N GLU A 1082 -6.94 0.70 33.03
CA GLU A 1082 -8.17 1.46 33.29
C GLU A 1082 -8.44 1.66 34.80
N ASP A 1083 -8.29 0.61 35.62
CA ASP A 1083 -8.60 0.65 37.07
C ASP A 1083 -7.37 1.03 37.91
N LEU A 1084 -7.41 2.22 38.52
CA LEU A 1084 -6.35 2.73 39.39
C LEU A 1084 -6.50 2.35 40.87
N LYS A 1085 -7.56 1.64 41.28
CA LYS A 1085 -7.76 1.26 42.71
C LYS A 1085 -6.54 0.59 43.34
N PRO A 1086 -5.81 -0.32 42.67
CA PRO A 1086 -4.60 -0.92 43.23
C PRO A 1086 -3.53 0.10 43.64
N LEU A 1087 -3.44 1.21 42.92
CA LEU A 1087 -2.40 2.23 43.16
C LEU A 1087 -2.63 3.02 44.45
N SER A 1088 -3.84 3.05 45.00
CA SER A 1088 -4.18 3.79 46.23
C SER A 1088 -3.35 3.38 47.47
N ALA A 1089 -2.72 2.21 47.44
CA ALA A 1089 -1.82 1.73 48.47
C ALA A 1089 -0.40 2.34 48.40
N LEU A 1090 0.00 2.90 47.26
CA LEU A 1090 1.37 3.35 46.95
C LEU A 1090 1.68 4.76 47.49
N LYS A 1091 1.54 4.96 48.81
CA LYS A 1091 1.60 6.29 49.44
C LYS A 1091 2.97 6.98 49.35
N SER A 1092 4.02 6.24 49.01
CA SER A 1092 5.37 6.76 48.79
C SER A 1092 5.56 7.38 47.41
N LEU A 1093 4.59 7.21 46.50
CA LEU A 1093 4.70 7.64 45.11
C LEU A 1093 4.81 9.16 45.00
N GLN A 1094 5.88 9.62 44.35
CA GLN A 1094 6.21 11.01 44.09
C GLN A 1094 5.99 11.38 42.61
N SER A 1095 6.16 10.42 41.69
CA SER A 1095 5.95 10.61 40.26
C SER A 1095 5.09 9.50 39.68
N LEU A 1096 4.02 9.87 38.98
CA LEU A 1096 3.13 8.93 38.30
C LEU A 1096 2.87 9.40 36.87
N ASN A 1097 3.18 8.53 35.90
CA ASN A 1097 2.88 8.75 34.50
C ASN A 1097 1.81 7.78 34.01
N LEU A 1098 0.69 8.33 33.55
CA LEU A 1098 -0.48 7.62 33.02
C LEU A 1098 -0.82 8.10 31.60
N CYS A 1099 0.10 8.79 30.91
CA CYS A 1099 -0.19 9.36 29.59
C CYS A 1099 -0.66 8.29 28.61
N PHE A 1100 -1.63 8.62 27.76
CA PHE A 1100 -2.15 7.72 26.71
C PHE A 1100 -2.62 6.36 27.23
N THR A 1101 -3.15 6.31 28.45
CA THR A 1101 -3.90 5.17 29.00
C THR A 1101 -5.40 5.40 28.87
N HIS A 1102 -6.21 4.39 29.18
CA HIS A 1102 -7.68 4.46 29.13
C HIS A 1102 -8.32 4.91 30.46
N VAL A 1103 -7.54 5.56 31.32
CA VAL A 1103 -8.01 6.03 32.64
C VAL A 1103 -9.03 7.16 32.49
N GLU A 1104 -10.16 6.98 33.17
CA GLU A 1104 -11.22 8.00 33.36
C GLU A 1104 -11.35 8.40 34.84
N ASP A 1105 -11.34 7.42 35.75
CA ASP A 1105 -11.54 7.64 37.19
C ASP A 1105 -10.21 7.81 37.94
N VAL A 1106 -9.90 9.05 38.33
CA VAL A 1106 -8.74 9.40 39.17
C VAL A 1106 -9.03 9.41 40.67
N ALA A 1107 -10.23 8.97 41.12
CA ALA A 1107 -10.56 8.89 42.55
C ALA A 1107 -9.53 8.12 43.39
N PRO A 1108 -8.95 7.00 42.92
CA PRO A 1108 -7.92 6.27 43.67
C PRO A 1108 -6.66 7.08 43.99
N LEU A 1109 -6.36 8.12 43.19
CA LEU A 1109 -5.16 8.95 43.37
C LEU A 1109 -5.25 9.88 44.58
N SER A 1110 -6.44 10.12 45.14
CA SER A 1110 -6.62 11.03 46.29
C SER A 1110 -5.83 10.61 47.54
N ALA A 1111 -5.44 9.33 47.62
CA ALA A 1111 -4.64 8.78 48.71
C ALA A 1111 -3.13 9.05 48.57
N LEU A 1112 -2.65 9.48 47.40
CA LEU A 1112 -1.23 9.63 47.05
C LEU A 1112 -0.68 11.00 47.44
N THR A 1113 -0.77 11.36 48.72
CA THR A 1113 -0.44 12.71 49.21
C THR A 1113 1.05 13.08 49.15
N SER A 1114 1.91 12.18 48.67
CA SER A 1114 3.34 12.43 48.44
C SER A 1114 3.64 12.83 46.99
N LEU A 1115 2.63 12.77 46.10
CA LEU A 1115 2.79 12.99 44.67
C LEU A 1115 3.23 14.42 44.38
N ARG A 1116 4.30 14.56 43.58
CA ARG A 1116 4.90 15.83 43.14
C ARG A 1116 4.70 16.05 41.65
N VAL A 1117 4.70 14.98 40.87
CA VAL A 1117 4.55 15.04 39.42
C VAL A 1117 3.48 14.04 39.00
N LEU A 1118 2.50 14.51 38.22
CA LEU A 1118 1.43 13.69 37.68
C LEU A 1118 1.24 13.98 36.20
N TYR A 1119 1.35 12.93 35.39
CA TYR A 1119 1.09 12.99 33.97
C TYR A 1119 -0.18 12.23 33.60
N LEU A 1120 -1.12 12.94 32.98
CA LEU A 1120 -2.44 12.45 32.54
C LEU A 1120 -2.71 12.84 31.07
N THR A 1121 -1.70 13.27 30.32
CA THR A 1121 -1.84 13.71 28.93
C THR A 1121 -2.46 12.61 28.06
N GLY A 1122 -3.47 12.96 27.27
CA GLY A 1122 -4.13 12.01 26.35
C GLY A 1122 -4.91 10.88 27.04
N THR A 1123 -5.34 11.08 28.29
CA THR A 1123 -6.30 10.20 28.98
C THR A 1123 -7.73 10.72 28.83
N ASN A 1124 -8.72 9.93 29.26
CA ASN A 1124 -10.13 10.30 29.20
C ASN A 1124 -10.64 11.06 30.44
N VAL A 1125 -9.73 11.55 31.30
CA VAL A 1125 -10.09 12.26 32.52
C VAL A 1125 -10.81 13.59 32.22
N ASP A 1126 -11.92 13.83 32.90
CA ASP A 1126 -12.70 15.07 32.85
C ASP A 1126 -12.85 15.73 34.26
N ASN A 1127 -12.84 14.92 35.32
CA ASN A 1127 -13.10 15.35 36.69
C ASN A 1127 -11.85 15.37 37.57
N LEU A 1128 -11.44 16.58 37.98
CA LEU A 1128 -10.26 16.81 38.82
C LEU A 1128 -10.55 16.86 40.33
N SER A 1129 -11.80 16.71 40.76
CA SER A 1129 -12.18 16.79 42.19
C SER A 1129 -11.35 15.88 43.12
N PRO A 1130 -10.95 14.65 42.72
CA PRO A 1130 -10.10 13.82 43.55
C PRO A 1130 -8.70 14.37 43.84
N LEU A 1131 -8.21 15.32 43.04
CA LEU A 1131 -6.84 15.83 43.15
C LEU A 1131 -6.69 16.97 44.17
N VAL A 1132 -7.79 17.54 44.69
CA VAL A 1132 -7.81 18.72 45.59
C VAL A 1132 -6.88 18.55 46.81
N GLY A 1133 -6.72 17.31 47.30
CA GLY A 1133 -5.90 17.00 48.48
C GLY A 1133 -4.39 16.85 48.22
N LEU A 1134 -3.94 16.85 46.95
CA LEU A 1134 -2.55 16.57 46.57
C LEU A 1134 -1.64 17.80 46.70
N SER A 1135 -1.60 18.39 47.89
CA SER A 1135 -0.91 19.65 48.17
C SER A 1135 0.60 19.66 47.89
N THR A 1136 1.24 18.50 47.71
CA THR A 1136 2.66 18.35 47.34
C THR A 1136 2.92 18.45 45.85
N LEU A 1137 1.87 18.47 45.01
CA LEU A 1137 1.97 18.48 43.56
C LEU A 1137 2.62 19.78 43.06
N ARG A 1138 3.65 19.62 42.22
CA ARG A 1138 4.43 20.69 41.61
C ARG A 1138 4.20 20.76 40.11
N SER A 1139 4.09 19.62 39.44
CA SER A 1139 3.89 19.58 37.99
C SER A 1139 2.69 18.69 37.65
N LEU A 1140 1.77 19.24 36.86
CA LEU A 1140 0.56 18.56 36.43
C LEU A 1140 0.38 18.69 34.92
N TYR A 1141 0.31 17.55 34.24
CA TYR A 1141 0.18 17.47 32.79
C TYR A 1141 -1.18 16.86 32.43
N LEU A 1142 -2.05 17.68 31.84
CA LEU A 1142 -3.44 17.36 31.49
C LEU A 1142 -3.74 17.62 30.01
N SER A 1143 -2.71 17.74 29.17
CA SER A 1143 -2.91 18.11 27.77
C SER A 1143 -3.69 17.02 27.01
N GLY A 1144 -4.62 17.40 26.14
CA GLY A 1144 -5.42 16.44 25.36
C GLY A 1144 -6.39 15.59 26.20
N THR A 1145 -6.78 16.08 27.39
CA THR A 1145 -7.84 15.48 28.21
C THR A 1145 -9.18 16.20 27.98
N HIS A 1146 -10.26 15.71 28.60
CA HIS A 1146 -11.60 16.28 28.50
C HIS A 1146 -11.93 17.26 29.64
N VAL A 1147 -10.91 17.72 30.37
CA VAL A 1147 -11.09 18.64 31.50
C VAL A 1147 -11.63 20.00 31.03
N GLU A 1148 -12.79 20.38 31.56
CA GLU A 1148 -13.38 21.70 31.39
C GLU A 1148 -13.23 22.55 32.67
N ASP A 1149 -13.43 21.94 33.84
CA ASP A 1149 -13.40 22.61 35.15
C ASP A 1149 -12.03 22.45 35.85
N VAL A 1150 -11.28 23.55 35.94
CA VAL A 1150 -10.03 23.65 36.70
C VAL A 1150 -10.21 24.14 38.14
N GLY A 1151 -11.45 24.34 38.60
CA GLY A 1151 -11.82 24.69 39.97
C GLY A 1151 -11.09 23.88 41.05
N PRO A 1152 -11.04 22.54 40.94
CA PRO A 1152 -10.32 21.69 41.88
C PRO A 1152 -8.82 22.02 42.05
N LEU A 1153 -8.18 22.64 41.05
CA LEU A 1153 -6.75 22.98 41.09
C LEU A 1153 -6.44 24.19 41.97
N ALA A 1154 -7.44 25.00 42.34
CA ALA A 1154 -7.24 26.21 43.14
C ALA A 1154 -6.58 25.93 44.52
N ALA A 1155 -6.72 24.71 45.04
CA ALA A 1155 -6.12 24.30 46.31
C ALA A 1155 -4.63 23.90 46.20
N LEU A 1156 -4.10 23.70 44.99
CA LEU A 1156 -2.75 23.18 44.74
C LEU A 1156 -1.71 24.30 44.70
N THR A 1157 -1.56 25.05 45.79
CA THR A 1157 -0.74 26.27 45.83
C THR A 1157 0.76 26.06 45.62
N ASN A 1158 1.25 24.82 45.65
CA ASN A 1158 2.64 24.46 45.37
C ASN A 1158 2.90 24.11 43.90
N LEU A 1159 1.89 24.23 43.03
CA LEU A 1159 2.03 23.95 41.60
C LEU A 1159 2.97 24.98 40.96
N GLU A 1160 4.01 24.49 40.30
CA GLU A 1160 5.04 25.22 39.56
C GLU A 1160 4.81 25.12 38.04
N GLU A 1161 4.27 23.99 37.56
CA GLU A 1161 4.05 23.73 36.13
C GLU A 1161 2.65 23.15 35.89
N LEU A 1162 1.93 23.73 34.93
CA LEU A 1162 0.61 23.27 34.54
C LEU A 1162 0.46 23.26 33.02
N TYR A 1163 0.17 22.08 32.47
CA TYR A 1163 -0.04 21.87 31.04
C TYR A 1163 -1.48 21.47 30.76
N LEU A 1164 -2.22 22.32 30.07
CA LEU A 1164 -3.65 22.18 29.73
C LEU A 1164 -3.87 22.29 28.21
N MET A 1165 -2.86 21.99 27.40
CA MET A 1165 -2.95 22.18 25.95
C MET A 1165 -4.00 21.26 25.35
N ASN A 1166 -4.75 21.71 24.33
CA ASN A 1166 -5.80 20.92 23.70
C ASN A 1166 -6.88 20.42 24.69
N THR A 1167 -7.33 21.28 25.60
CA THR A 1167 -8.44 20.98 26.53
C THR A 1167 -9.59 21.97 26.33
N PRO A 1168 -10.84 21.61 26.66
CA PRO A 1168 -12.00 22.51 26.51
C PRO A 1168 -12.06 23.65 27.55
N VAL A 1169 -11.04 23.81 28.41
CA VAL A 1169 -10.99 24.85 29.46
C VAL A 1169 -11.26 26.24 28.88
N ALA A 1170 -12.24 26.93 29.46
CA ALA A 1170 -12.62 28.30 29.11
C ALA A 1170 -12.41 29.31 30.25
N ASP A 1171 -12.50 28.87 31.50
CA ASP A 1171 -12.33 29.72 32.69
C ASP A 1171 -11.05 29.37 33.47
N VAL A 1172 -10.12 30.31 33.54
CA VAL A 1172 -8.86 30.19 34.30
C VAL A 1172 -8.88 30.97 35.62
N SER A 1173 -10.02 31.55 36.00
CA SER A 1173 -10.19 32.25 37.27
C SER A 1173 -9.74 31.46 38.50
N PRO A 1174 -10.01 30.13 38.58
CA PRO A 1174 -9.52 29.32 39.70
C PRO A 1174 -7.99 29.28 39.86
N LEU A 1175 -7.24 29.54 38.77
CA LEU A 1175 -5.78 29.49 38.78
C LEU A 1175 -5.14 30.77 39.33
N GLY A 1176 -5.89 31.88 39.45
CA GLY A 1176 -5.33 33.20 39.80
C GLY A 1176 -4.66 33.28 41.18
N GLY A 1177 -4.92 32.31 42.07
CA GLY A 1177 -4.30 32.19 43.39
C GLY A 1177 -2.97 31.41 43.42
N LEU A 1178 -2.56 30.78 42.31
CA LEU A 1178 -1.39 29.90 42.24
C LEU A 1178 -0.07 30.67 42.09
N THR A 1179 0.26 31.54 43.04
CA THR A 1179 1.39 32.50 42.92
C THR A 1179 2.77 31.86 42.76
N GLY A 1180 2.91 30.56 43.04
CA GLY A 1180 4.11 29.76 42.78
C GLY A 1180 4.27 29.25 41.34
N LEU A 1181 3.23 29.36 40.51
CA LEU A 1181 3.21 28.84 39.14
C LEU A 1181 4.24 29.56 38.27
N GLN A 1182 5.12 28.79 37.63
CA GLN A 1182 6.23 29.25 36.79
C GLN A 1182 5.95 29.03 35.30
N GLU A 1183 5.31 27.92 34.95
CA GLU A 1183 5.00 27.59 33.55
C GLU A 1183 3.53 27.19 33.41
N LEU A 1184 2.84 27.84 32.48
CA LEU A 1184 1.43 27.61 32.19
C LEU A 1184 1.23 27.47 30.69
N TYR A 1185 0.84 26.28 30.25
CA TYR A 1185 0.62 25.98 28.83
C TYR A 1185 -0.88 25.79 28.57
N LEU A 1186 -1.47 26.74 27.85
CA LEU A 1186 -2.90 26.82 27.53
C LEU A 1186 -3.13 26.77 26.00
N MET A 1187 -2.15 26.30 25.24
CA MET A 1187 -2.23 26.21 23.79
C MET A 1187 -3.49 25.44 23.36
N ASN A 1188 -4.25 25.97 22.40
CA ASN A 1188 -5.47 25.33 21.89
C ASN A 1188 -6.51 25.04 23.00
N THR A 1189 -6.76 26.03 23.87
CA THR A 1189 -7.86 26.04 24.85
C THR A 1189 -8.91 27.10 24.48
N GLN A 1190 -10.06 27.09 25.15
CA GLN A 1190 -11.19 27.98 24.83
C GLN A 1190 -11.18 29.31 25.61
N ILE A 1191 -10.10 29.61 26.33
CA ILE A 1191 -9.97 30.80 27.18
C ILE A 1191 -10.03 32.10 26.37
N GLU A 1192 -10.70 33.12 26.93
CA GLU A 1192 -10.82 34.46 26.34
C GLU A 1192 -10.18 35.57 27.19
N ASP A 1193 -10.14 35.40 28.51
CA ASP A 1193 -9.67 36.41 29.46
C ASP A 1193 -8.49 35.90 30.32
N VAL A 1194 -7.38 36.63 30.28
CA VAL A 1194 -6.18 36.36 31.09
C VAL A 1194 -6.05 37.28 32.30
N SER A 1195 -6.99 38.20 32.52
CA SER A 1195 -7.02 39.07 33.69
C SER A 1195 -6.92 38.33 35.03
N PRO A 1196 -7.50 37.11 35.20
CA PRO A 1196 -7.33 36.36 36.43
C PRO A 1196 -5.88 35.94 36.73
N LEU A 1197 -5.01 35.89 35.72
CA LEU A 1197 -3.60 35.48 35.85
C LEU A 1197 -2.68 36.62 36.30
N VAL A 1198 -3.20 37.84 36.49
CA VAL A 1198 -2.46 39.04 36.93
C VAL A 1198 -1.64 38.82 38.22
N GLY A 1199 -2.11 37.91 39.10
CA GLY A 1199 -1.49 37.59 40.39
C GLY A 1199 -0.33 36.59 40.33
N LEU A 1200 -0.06 35.97 39.17
CA LEU A 1200 0.95 34.92 39.02
C LEU A 1200 2.36 35.50 38.89
N THR A 1201 2.87 36.09 39.97
CA THR A 1201 4.15 36.83 39.98
C THR A 1201 5.39 35.99 39.68
N SER A 1202 5.30 34.67 39.81
CA SER A 1202 6.40 33.74 39.53
C SER A 1202 6.40 33.20 38.10
N LEU A 1203 5.40 33.57 37.28
CA LEU A 1203 5.21 33.03 35.95
C LEU A 1203 6.31 33.50 35.00
N LYS A 1204 7.01 32.54 34.40
CA LYS A 1204 8.13 32.71 33.46
C LYS A 1204 7.72 32.39 32.03
N LYS A 1205 6.84 31.41 31.83
CA LYS A 1205 6.34 31.00 30.52
C LYS A 1205 4.83 30.89 30.53
N LEU A 1206 4.21 31.48 29.52
CA LEU A 1206 2.78 31.38 29.27
C LEU A 1206 2.56 31.10 27.78
N ASP A 1207 1.96 29.96 27.46
CA ASP A 1207 1.60 29.61 26.08
C ASP A 1207 0.09 29.76 25.87
N LEU A 1208 -0.28 30.72 25.04
CA LEU A 1208 -1.65 31.09 24.65
C LEU A 1208 -1.89 30.85 23.16
N ARG A 1209 -0.98 30.19 22.44
CA ARG A 1209 -1.14 29.95 21.00
C ARG A 1209 -2.43 29.19 20.74
N TYR A 1210 -3.16 29.58 19.69
CA TYR A 1210 -4.45 28.96 19.35
C TYR A 1210 -5.54 29.08 20.45
N THR A 1211 -5.48 30.09 21.31
CA THR A 1211 -6.58 30.44 22.25
C THR A 1211 -7.47 31.56 21.70
N ASN A 1212 -8.56 31.90 22.39
CA ASN A 1212 -9.44 33.01 22.03
C ASN A 1212 -9.04 34.35 22.71
N VAL A 1213 -7.87 34.42 23.35
CA VAL A 1213 -7.39 35.61 24.08
C VAL A 1213 -7.06 36.74 23.11
N LYS A 1214 -7.68 37.90 23.32
CA LYS A 1214 -7.50 39.10 22.47
C LYS A 1214 -6.65 40.19 23.10
N ASP A 1215 -6.47 40.15 24.42
CA ASP A 1215 -5.79 41.20 25.18
C ASP A 1215 -4.95 40.58 26.31
N VAL A 1216 -3.63 40.77 26.23
CA VAL A 1216 -2.67 40.34 27.26
C VAL A 1216 -2.13 41.51 28.09
N THR A 1217 -2.65 42.74 27.89
CA THR A 1217 -2.25 43.91 28.67
C THR A 1217 -2.40 43.76 30.18
N PRO A 1218 -3.37 42.96 30.73
CA PRO A 1218 -3.42 42.68 32.16
C PRO A 1218 -2.15 42.04 32.73
N LEU A 1219 -1.30 41.43 31.89
CA LEU A 1219 -0.06 40.74 32.30
C LEU A 1219 1.20 41.60 32.14
N ALA A 1220 1.07 42.85 31.66
CA ALA A 1220 2.20 43.70 31.28
C ALA A 1220 3.18 44.03 32.43
N HIS A 1221 2.77 43.90 33.69
CA HIS A 1221 3.63 44.12 34.86
C HIS A 1221 4.53 42.92 35.21
N LEU A 1222 4.33 41.76 34.59
CA LEU A 1222 5.11 40.53 34.81
C LEU A 1222 6.41 40.56 33.99
N LYS A 1223 7.45 41.22 34.52
CA LYS A 1223 8.69 41.56 33.78
C LYS A 1223 9.55 40.37 33.32
N ASN A 1224 9.37 39.19 33.90
CA ASN A 1224 10.13 37.98 33.57
C ASN A 1224 9.31 36.96 32.75
N LEU A 1225 8.11 37.35 32.31
CA LEU A 1225 7.19 36.48 31.59
C LEU A 1225 7.50 36.49 30.10
N THR A 1226 7.74 35.30 29.55
CA THR A 1226 7.74 35.03 28.11
C THR A 1226 6.35 34.53 27.73
N ILE A 1227 5.67 35.26 26.84
CA ILE A 1227 4.35 34.87 26.32
C ILE A 1227 4.54 34.36 24.89
N TYR A 1228 4.08 33.14 24.65
CA TYR A 1228 3.85 32.60 23.31
C TYR A 1228 2.37 32.81 23.02
N TRP A 1229 2.00 33.82 22.23
CA TRP A 1229 0.60 34.21 22.01
C TRP A 1229 0.23 34.06 20.55
#